data_AF-A0A7Z9MRC0-F1
#
_entry.id   AF-A0A7Z9MRC0-F1
#
_cell.length_a   1.000
_cell.length_b   1.000
_cell.length_c   1.000
_cell.angle_alpha   90.00
_cell.angle_beta   90.00
_cell.angle_gamma   90.00
#
_symmetry.space_group_name_H-M   'P 1'
#
loop_
_entity.id
_entity.type
_entity.pdbx_description
1 polymer ?
#
loop_
_entity_poly.entity_id
_entity_poly.type
_entity_poly.pdbx_seq_one_letter_code
_entity_poly.pdbx_strand_id
1 'polypeptide(L)'
;MFLGAATITPLLRILVPRIEFISRPRFSDLRYSGERKITRLQSRSAIVAFSASDVYMLAESIRSLRGGAAVVLGALSPRTRNKQVGMFQAGEVDYLIATDAIGMGLNLDVNHVAFAKLRKFDGRKPRNLTAAEIAQIAGRAGRHMRDGTFGTTADAGSLHPDTVAAIEQHTFPALTKIYWRNSQLDFKSLENLLHSLELEPPLPQLMRPREAEDLVSLRTLITNPDVLARANGYAAISLLWEVCSIPDFRKILTDEHVKLLTKIYLYLSGPSACLPNDWVHQMASRLDQTEGDIDTLAARIAHIRTWNYVAHRPEWMADPVSLQEQTRAIEDRLSDALHERLTQRFVDRRAAVLVKGFNSGQDVPISIKSDGEIDIAGELIGRLQGLDFIPNGPQDQLQTGTIKRAVHHALAPKIKAHVSALGKAHDETFDLAPNSTIIWSGGPVGRLLPGSSALQPKVIPVTGEMLDGHMRRLVRRRLESWITNHIGKHFAPLLNALDAPVSGPVRGIAFRLLEGLGNTERRQSAELIRMLSDEDRKSLARLGIRLGQINLFMPAMLKARPIALRAQLWGVHHKSGHGAPPPGRVSLPVSANVPKSYYPAVGYQTVGSLAVRVDILERLAASLRHHARRGPFSPDPELLSLCGAQPDEFAGILDSLGYRLSEMSNRSQDKTESGKSLLYVHTSKRSKRKKKKLKDKNVKHASVSRSSSSPFDALQSLNLSTK
;
A
#
# COMPACT_ATOMS: atom_id res chain seq x y z
N MET A 1 -5.72 51.08 -30.70
CA MET A 1 -6.35 49.82 -31.15
C MET A 1 -6.92 49.13 -29.93
N PHE A 2 -8.17 48.64 -29.98
CA PHE A 2 -8.77 47.83 -28.93
C PHE A 2 -8.91 46.37 -29.39
N LEU A 3 -8.88 45.42 -28.45
CA LEU A 3 -9.09 44.00 -28.69
C LEU A 3 -10.15 43.48 -27.71
N GLY A 4 -11.13 42.73 -28.21
CA GLY A 4 -12.27 42.26 -27.42
C GLY A 4 -13.27 41.43 -28.24
N ALA A 5 -14.34 40.98 -27.59
CA ALA A 5 -15.40 40.21 -28.24
C ALA A 5 -16.31 41.10 -29.11
N ALA A 6 -16.80 40.56 -30.24
CA ALA A 6 -17.68 41.29 -31.17
C ALA A 6 -19.03 41.71 -30.57
N THR A 7 -19.43 41.15 -29.41
CA THR A 7 -20.66 41.51 -28.69
C THR A 7 -20.72 42.98 -28.26
N ILE A 8 -19.58 43.68 -28.16
CA ILE A 8 -19.53 45.12 -27.81
C ILE A 8 -19.68 46.04 -29.03
N THR A 9 -19.63 45.52 -30.26
CA THR A 9 -19.66 46.31 -31.50
C THR A 9 -20.84 47.29 -31.60
N PRO A 10 -22.09 46.95 -31.24
CA PRO A 10 -23.20 47.90 -31.30
C PRO A 10 -23.02 49.11 -30.37
N LEU A 11 -22.48 48.90 -29.16
CA LEU A 11 -22.23 49.98 -28.20
C LEU A 11 -21.09 50.89 -28.66
N LEU A 12 -19.98 50.30 -29.15
CA LEU A 12 -18.86 51.10 -29.63
C LEU A 12 -19.23 51.96 -30.84
N ARG A 13 -20.14 51.51 -31.71
CA ARG A 13 -20.67 52.33 -32.82
C ARG A 13 -21.47 53.56 -32.35
N ILE A 14 -22.12 53.48 -31.19
CA ILE A 14 -22.87 54.58 -30.59
C ILE A 14 -21.92 55.53 -29.84
N LEU A 15 -20.99 54.97 -29.05
CA LEU A 15 -20.13 55.73 -28.14
C LEU A 15 -18.88 56.32 -28.82
N VAL A 16 -18.42 55.75 -29.93
CA VAL A 16 -17.22 56.20 -30.66
C VAL A 16 -17.54 56.31 -32.15
N PRO A 17 -18.03 57.47 -32.62
CA PRO A 17 -18.27 57.70 -34.04
C PRO A 17 -17.01 57.42 -34.88
N ARG A 18 -17.20 56.82 -36.07
CA ARG A 18 -16.13 56.42 -37.01
C ARG A 18 -15.17 55.33 -36.51
N ILE A 19 -15.48 54.58 -35.45
CA ILE A 19 -14.67 53.44 -35.04
C ILE A 19 -14.71 52.29 -36.08
N GLU A 20 -13.53 51.80 -36.46
CA GLU A 20 -13.35 50.66 -37.36
C GLU A 20 -13.34 49.32 -36.60
N PHE A 21 -13.81 48.25 -37.26
CA PHE A 21 -13.86 46.90 -36.69
C PHE A 21 -13.16 45.90 -37.59
N ILE A 22 -12.08 45.29 -37.08
CA ILE A 22 -11.32 44.25 -37.77
C ILE A 22 -11.66 42.90 -37.14
N SER A 23 -12.44 42.07 -37.85
CA SER A 23 -12.81 40.73 -37.36
C SER A 23 -11.65 39.74 -37.47
N ARG A 24 -11.61 38.78 -36.53
CA ARG A 24 -10.69 37.65 -36.50
C ARG A 24 -11.46 36.41 -36.02
N PRO A 25 -11.84 35.48 -36.91
CA PRO A 25 -12.50 34.24 -36.51
C PRO A 25 -11.54 33.32 -35.74
N ARG A 26 -12.10 32.34 -35.03
CA ARG A 26 -11.32 31.28 -34.38
C ARG A 26 -10.74 30.32 -35.44
N PHE A 27 -9.52 29.82 -35.23
CA PHE A 27 -8.79 28.99 -36.20
C PHE A 27 -9.01 27.47 -36.08
N SER A 28 -9.65 27.00 -35.02
CA SER A 28 -9.97 25.58 -34.82
C SER A 28 -11.32 25.42 -34.12
N ASP A 29 -11.92 24.24 -34.21
CA ASP A 29 -13.21 23.99 -33.57
C ASP A 29 -13.10 24.00 -32.04
N LEU A 30 -14.26 24.09 -31.41
CA LEU A 30 -14.45 23.84 -29.98
C LEU A 30 -15.72 23.02 -29.84
N ARG A 31 -15.60 21.75 -29.41
CA ARG A 31 -16.74 20.80 -29.38
C ARG A 31 -17.05 20.29 -27.97
N TYR A 32 -18.33 20.15 -27.65
CA TYR A 32 -18.80 19.65 -26.35
C TYR A 32 -18.62 18.13 -26.24
N SER A 33 -17.98 17.66 -25.17
CA SER A 33 -17.64 16.24 -24.97
C SER A 33 -18.45 15.53 -23.88
N GLY A 34 -19.55 16.16 -23.44
CA GLY A 34 -20.38 15.72 -22.31
C GLY A 34 -19.72 15.87 -20.94
N GLU A 35 -20.44 15.44 -19.91
CA GLU A 35 -19.91 15.28 -18.55
C GLU A 35 -19.00 14.05 -18.43
N ARG A 36 -17.92 14.15 -17.65
CA ARG A 36 -16.97 13.05 -17.43
C ARG A 36 -16.51 12.96 -15.98
N LYS A 37 -16.39 11.74 -15.46
CA LYS A 37 -15.70 11.53 -14.17
C LYS A 37 -14.25 12.00 -14.30
N ILE A 38 -13.68 12.59 -13.24
CA ILE A 38 -12.31 13.13 -13.21
C ILE A 38 -11.27 12.09 -13.69
N THR A 39 -11.46 10.81 -13.35
CA THR A 39 -10.62 9.69 -13.80
C THR A 39 -10.65 9.41 -15.31
N ARG A 40 -11.65 9.92 -16.05
CA ARG A 40 -11.84 9.78 -17.52
C ARG A 40 -11.56 11.07 -18.30
N LEU A 41 -11.01 12.09 -17.66
CA LEU A 41 -10.47 13.26 -18.37
C LEU A 41 -9.20 12.86 -19.13
N GLN A 42 -8.95 13.54 -20.25
CA GLN A 42 -7.81 13.30 -21.14
C GLN A 42 -6.54 14.01 -20.63
N SER A 43 -5.36 13.61 -21.11
CA SER A 43 -4.12 14.34 -20.83
C SER A 43 -4.17 15.76 -21.40
N ARG A 44 -3.46 16.69 -20.75
CA ARG A 44 -3.49 18.14 -20.99
C ARG A 44 -4.90 18.73 -20.86
N SER A 45 -5.63 18.30 -19.83
CA SER A 45 -6.92 18.89 -19.40
C SER A 45 -6.71 20.02 -18.38
N ALA A 46 -7.46 21.12 -18.55
CA ALA A 46 -7.65 22.12 -17.51
C ALA A 46 -9.00 21.88 -16.80
N ILE A 47 -8.98 21.79 -15.47
CA ILE A 47 -10.18 21.63 -14.62
C ILE A 47 -10.45 22.96 -13.91
N VAL A 48 -11.65 23.51 -14.07
CA VAL A 48 -11.98 24.87 -13.63
C VAL A 48 -13.01 24.87 -12.52
N ALA A 49 -12.66 25.52 -11.40
CA ALA A 49 -13.54 25.77 -10.27
C ALA A 49 -13.59 27.26 -9.92
N PHE A 50 -14.43 27.64 -8.95
CA PHE A 50 -14.72 29.06 -8.67
C PHE A 50 -14.47 29.46 -7.21
N SER A 51 -13.65 28.68 -6.51
CA SER A 51 -13.09 29.00 -5.18
C SER A 51 -11.69 28.39 -5.04
N ALA A 52 -10.85 28.94 -4.16
CA ALA A 52 -9.51 28.40 -3.90
C ALA A 52 -9.55 27.01 -3.24
N SER A 53 -10.50 26.79 -2.32
CA SER A 53 -10.70 25.51 -1.65
C SER A 53 -11.11 24.40 -2.62
N ASP A 54 -12.00 24.68 -3.59
CA ASP A 54 -12.33 23.72 -4.64
C ASP A 54 -11.11 23.37 -5.50
N VAL A 55 -10.29 24.36 -5.86
CA VAL A 55 -9.06 24.13 -6.63
C VAL A 55 -8.08 23.27 -5.84
N TYR A 56 -7.87 23.53 -4.55
CA TYR A 56 -7.00 22.70 -3.71
C TYR A 56 -7.54 21.26 -3.58
N MET A 57 -8.84 21.05 -3.36
CA MET A 57 -9.45 19.70 -3.28
C MET A 57 -9.31 18.91 -4.58
N LEU A 58 -9.53 19.57 -5.73
CA LEU A 58 -9.35 18.97 -7.05
C LEU A 58 -7.88 18.66 -7.34
N ALA A 59 -6.94 19.50 -6.89
CA ALA A 59 -5.51 19.28 -7.04
C ALA A 59 -5.00 18.09 -6.19
N GLU A 60 -5.44 17.93 -4.93
CA GLU A 60 -5.14 16.73 -4.13
C GLU A 60 -5.73 15.46 -4.78
N SER A 61 -6.97 15.56 -5.29
CA SER A 61 -7.66 14.46 -5.97
C SER A 61 -6.90 14.01 -7.22
N ILE A 62 -6.44 14.94 -8.04
CA ILE A 62 -5.63 14.65 -9.22
C ILE A 62 -4.23 14.16 -8.84
N ARG A 63 -3.57 14.71 -7.81
CA ARG A 63 -2.29 14.20 -7.30
C ARG A 63 -2.39 12.71 -6.95
N SER A 64 -3.39 12.35 -6.15
CA SER A 64 -3.64 10.97 -5.72
C SER A 64 -3.93 10.02 -6.90
N LEU A 65 -4.68 10.47 -7.91
CA LEU A 65 -5.13 9.64 -9.03
C LEU A 65 -4.19 9.62 -10.26
N ARG A 66 -3.36 10.66 -10.44
CA ARG A 66 -2.60 10.94 -11.68
C ARG A 66 -1.17 11.45 -11.45
N GLY A 67 -0.71 11.55 -10.21
CA GLY A 67 0.66 11.96 -9.85
C GLY A 67 0.84 13.46 -9.60
N GLY A 68 0.10 14.35 -10.28
CA GLY A 68 0.15 15.76 -9.95
C GLY A 68 -0.67 16.69 -10.83
N ALA A 69 -0.83 17.93 -10.38
CA ALA A 69 -1.40 19.01 -11.17
C ALA A 69 -0.73 20.36 -10.89
N ALA A 70 -0.67 21.21 -11.91
CA ALA A 70 -0.36 22.62 -11.74
C ALA A 70 -1.59 23.36 -11.18
N VAL A 71 -1.37 24.41 -10.39
CA VAL A 71 -2.43 25.19 -9.74
C VAL A 71 -2.36 26.67 -10.15
N VAL A 72 -3.45 27.21 -10.67
CA VAL A 72 -3.57 28.62 -11.10
C VAL A 72 -4.79 29.31 -10.48
N LEU A 73 -4.55 30.10 -9.44
CA LEU A 73 -5.55 30.98 -8.83
C LEU A 73 -5.36 32.43 -9.31
N GLY A 74 -6.46 33.20 -9.36
CA GLY A 74 -6.40 34.64 -9.68
C GLY A 74 -5.55 35.49 -8.70
N ALA A 75 -5.38 35.04 -7.46
CA ALA A 75 -4.56 35.69 -6.44
C ALA A 75 -3.04 35.48 -6.64
N LEU A 76 -2.61 34.42 -7.34
CA LEU A 76 -1.18 34.13 -7.55
C LEU A 76 -0.50 35.25 -8.33
N SER A 77 0.75 35.54 -8.00
CA SER A 77 1.55 36.53 -8.74
C SER A 77 1.75 36.11 -10.19
N PRO A 78 2.02 37.06 -11.11
CA PRO A 78 2.39 36.74 -12.49
C PRO A 78 3.55 35.73 -12.55
N ARG A 79 4.53 35.84 -11.63
CA ARG A 79 5.67 34.93 -11.51
C ARG A 79 5.28 33.52 -11.09
N THR A 80 4.58 33.35 -9.96
CA THR A 80 4.10 32.03 -9.48
C THR A 80 3.22 31.37 -10.54
N ARG A 81 2.33 32.16 -11.17
CA ARG A 81 1.39 31.71 -12.20
C ARG A 81 2.13 31.26 -13.47
N ASN A 82 3.12 32.02 -13.93
CA ASN A 82 3.95 31.65 -15.08
C ASN A 82 4.81 30.41 -14.79
N LYS A 83 5.34 30.24 -13.57
CA LYS A 83 6.07 29.01 -13.19
C LYS A 83 5.16 27.78 -13.13
N GLN A 84 3.97 27.89 -12.56
CA GLN A 84 2.96 26.81 -12.55
C GLN A 84 2.49 26.46 -13.97
N VAL A 85 2.32 27.43 -14.86
CA VAL A 85 2.04 27.17 -16.29
C VAL A 85 3.24 26.57 -17.01
N GLY A 86 4.47 27.00 -16.72
CA GLY A 86 5.69 26.44 -17.30
C GLY A 86 5.82 24.94 -17.03
N MET A 87 5.57 24.52 -15.80
CA MET A 87 5.54 23.12 -15.34
C MET A 87 4.52 22.26 -16.14
N PHE A 88 3.30 22.78 -16.34
CA PHE A 88 2.29 22.13 -17.19
C PHE A 88 2.72 22.10 -18.66
N GLN A 89 3.31 23.18 -19.18
CA GLN A 89 3.76 23.26 -20.58
C GLN A 89 4.91 22.29 -20.88
N ALA A 90 5.90 22.18 -19.98
CA ALA A 90 6.99 21.21 -20.04
C ALA A 90 6.54 19.73 -19.88
N GLY A 91 5.28 19.52 -19.49
CA GLY A 91 4.76 18.19 -19.20
C GLY A 91 5.44 17.55 -17.99
N GLU A 92 5.73 18.34 -16.96
CA GLU A 92 5.96 17.81 -15.60
C GLU A 92 4.64 17.32 -14.97
N VAL A 93 3.51 17.90 -15.40
CA VAL A 93 2.14 17.52 -14.99
C VAL A 93 1.18 17.58 -16.18
N ASP A 94 0.35 16.55 -16.34
CA ASP A 94 -0.65 16.42 -17.42
C ASP A 94 -1.95 17.22 -17.18
N TYR A 95 -2.11 17.84 -16.00
CA TYR A 95 -3.35 18.47 -15.56
C TYR A 95 -3.10 19.85 -14.95
N LEU A 96 -4.02 20.78 -15.21
CA LEU A 96 -4.03 22.14 -14.66
C LEU A 96 -5.34 22.36 -13.91
N ILE A 97 -5.30 22.70 -12.62
CA ILE A 97 -6.49 23.09 -11.85
C ILE A 97 -6.48 24.61 -11.66
N ALA A 98 -7.60 25.27 -11.96
CA ALA A 98 -7.60 26.73 -11.98
C ALA A 98 -8.95 27.38 -11.62
N THR A 99 -8.90 28.70 -11.36
CA THR A 99 -10.08 29.56 -11.41
C THR A 99 -10.28 30.20 -12.78
N ASP A 100 -11.36 30.95 -12.97
CA ASP A 100 -11.65 31.76 -14.17
C ASP A 100 -10.54 32.74 -14.58
N ALA A 101 -9.53 32.95 -13.74
CA ALA A 101 -8.29 33.64 -14.07
C ALA A 101 -7.54 33.06 -15.29
N ILE A 102 -7.73 31.79 -15.67
CA ILE A 102 -7.17 31.26 -16.94
C ILE A 102 -7.86 31.81 -18.20
N GLY A 103 -9.02 32.46 -18.06
CA GLY A 103 -9.76 33.08 -19.16
C GLY A 103 -9.03 34.25 -19.82
N MET A 104 -7.92 34.74 -19.24
CA MET A 104 -7.08 35.82 -19.80
C MET A 104 -5.63 35.75 -19.29
N GLY A 105 -4.70 36.44 -19.96
CA GLY A 105 -3.35 36.69 -19.44
C GLY A 105 -2.38 35.51 -19.37
N LEU A 106 -2.72 34.33 -19.92
CA LEU A 106 -1.85 33.14 -19.94
C LEU A 106 -1.79 32.48 -21.32
N ASN A 107 -0.60 31.98 -21.66
CA ASN A 107 -0.33 31.20 -22.87
C ASN A 107 -0.44 29.70 -22.55
N LEU A 108 -1.65 29.17 -22.63
CA LEU A 108 -1.97 27.76 -22.36
C LEU A 108 -2.03 26.95 -23.66
N ASP A 109 -1.69 25.67 -23.59
CA ASP A 109 -1.88 24.69 -24.67
C ASP A 109 -2.57 23.46 -24.08
N VAL A 110 -3.90 23.50 -24.12
CA VAL A 110 -4.82 22.62 -23.40
C VAL A 110 -5.73 21.93 -24.43
N ASN A 111 -5.86 20.60 -24.33
CA ASN A 111 -6.72 19.83 -25.24
C ASN A 111 -8.20 19.91 -24.82
N HIS A 112 -8.44 20.10 -23.52
CA HIS A 112 -9.76 19.96 -22.92
C HIS A 112 -9.98 20.88 -21.71
N VAL A 113 -11.14 21.53 -21.64
CA VAL A 113 -11.58 22.31 -20.48
C VAL A 113 -12.78 21.63 -19.82
N ALA A 114 -12.62 21.22 -18.55
CA ALA A 114 -13.66 20.61 -17.73
C ALA A 114 -14.11 21.56 -16.62
N PHE A 115 -15.38 21.97 -16.61
CA PHE A 115 -15.93 22.76 -15.50
C PHE A 115 -16.33 21.85 -14.33
N ALA A 116 -15.73 22.06 -13.16
CA ALA A 116 -16.02 21.30 -11.95
C ALA A 116 -17.20 21.87 -11.14
N LYS A 117 -17.66 23.08 -11.44
CA LYS A 117 -18.93 23.67 -10.99
C LYS A 117 -19.47 24.60 -12.09
N LEU A 118 -20.79 24.77 -12.15
CA LEU A 118 -21.47 25.70 -13.06
C LEU A 118 -21.97 26.99 -12.37
N ARG A 119 -21.51 27.24 -11.15
CA ARG A 119 -21.87 28.40 -10.31
C ARG A 119 -20.62 29.06 -9.73
N LYS A 120 -20.63 30.40 -9.66
CA LYS A 120 -19.61 31.23 -9.01
C LYS A 120 -20.23 32.23 -8.05
N PHE A 121 -19.49 32.61 -7.01
CA PHE A 121 -19.83 33.79 -6.22
C PHE A 121 -19.45 35.04 -7.02
N ASP A 122 -20.36 36.02 -7.10
CA ASP A 122 -20.14 37.24 -7.87
C ASP A 122 -19.73 38.45 -7.03
N GLY A 123 -19.47 38.26 -5.73
CA GLY A 123 -19.31 39.34 -4.75
C GLY A 123 -20.57 39.65 -3.94
N ARG A 124 -21.76 39.14 -4.34
CA ARG A 124 -22.99 39.23 -3.54
C ARG A 124 -23.70 37.89 -3.37
N LYS A 125 -23.82 37.06 -4.41
CA LYS A 125 -24.50 35.75 -4.30
C LYS A 125 -23.95 34.67 -5.24
N PRO A 126 -24.11 33.36 -4.92
CA PRO A 126 -23.77 32.28 -5.84
C PRO A 126 -24.72 32.21 -7.03
N ARG A 127 -24.29 32.69 -8.20
CA ARG A 127 -25.05 32.66 -9.46
C ARG A 127 -24.51 31.61 -10.44
N ASN A 128 -25.30 31.25 -11.43
CA ASN A 128 -24.83 30.45 -12.57
C ASN A 128 -23.81 31.26 -13.40
N LEU A 129 -22.94 30.54 -14.12
CA LEU A 129 -22.07 31.12 -15.15
C LEU A 129 -22.91 31.59 -16.35
N THR A 130 -22.49 32.67 -17.00
CA THR A 130 -23.05 33.09 -18.29
C THR A 130 -22.38 32.32 -19.44
N ALA A 131 -23.08 32.16 -20.58
CA ALA A 131 -22.50 31.52 -21.77
C ALA A 131 -21.19 32.19 -22.23
N ALA A 132 -21.06 33.52 -22.08
CA ALA A 132 -19.84 34.25 -22.39
C ALA A 132 -18.68 33.94 -21.41
N GLU A 133 -18.94 33.80 -20.11
CA GLU A 133 -17.91 33.35 -19.15
C GLU A 133 -17.45 31.92 -19.43
N ILE A 134 -18.40 31.02 -19.76
CA ILE A 134 -18.07 29.64 -20.13
C ILE A 134 -17.25 29.65 -21.43
N ALA A 135 -17.64 30.41 -22.46
CA ALA A 135 -16.92 30.52 -23.72
C ALA A 135 -15.49 31.08 -23.56
N GLN A 136 -15.30 32.10 -22.73
CA GLN A 136 -13.98 32.69 -22.47
C GLN A 136 -13.00 31.68 -21.85
N ILE A 137 -13.51 30.76 -21.03
CA ILE A 137 -12.73 29.74 -20.34
C ILE A 137 -12.57 28.49 -21.23
N ALA A 138 -13.67 27.99 -21.82
CA ALA A 138 -13.68 26.84 -22.74
C ALA A 138 -12.84 27.10 -24.00
N GLY A 139 -12.82 28.35 -24.50
CA GLY A 139 -11.99 28.78 -25.61
C GLY A 139 -10.48 28.68 -25.38
N ARG A 140 -10.03 28.34 -24.16
CA ARG A 140 -8.64 27.97 -23.84
C ARG A 140 -8.29 26.54 -24.26
N ALA A 141 -9.28 25.70 -24.57
CA ALA A 141 -9.06 24.41 -25.22
C ALA A 141 -8.84 24.60 -26.74
N GLY A 142 -7.92 23.82 -27.32
CA GLY A 142 -7.55 23.90 -28.72
C GLY A 142 -6.64 25.09 -29.04
N ARG A 143 -5.79 24.94 -30.07
CA ARG A 143 -4.77 25.94 -30.41
C ARG A 143 -4.29 25.82 -31.86
N HIS A 144 -4.11 26.95 -32.55
CA HIS A 144 -3.79 27.01 -33.98
C HIS A 144 -4.76 26.15 -34.80
N MET A 145 -4.29 25.05 -35.41
CA MET A 145 -5.10 24.11 -36.20
C MET A 145 -5.56 22.86 -35.40
N ARG A 146 -5.36 22.83 -34.08
CA ARG A 146 -5.85 21.74 -33.21
C ARG A 146 -7.18 22.14 -32.57
N ASP A 147 -8.20 21.31 -32.80
CA ASP A 147 -9.52 21.47 -32.19
C ASP A 147 -9.46 21.35 -30.67
N GLY A 148 -10.32 22.10 -30.00
CA GLY A 148 -10.53 22.03 -28.56
C GLY A 148 -11.77 21.20 -28.20
N THR A 149 -11.77 20.65 -26.99
CA THR A 149 -13.00 20.10 -26.41
C THR A 149 -13.34 20.77 -25.08
N PHE A 150 -14.62 20.85 -24.75
CA PHE A 150 -15.07 21.32 -23.43
C PHE A 150 -16.16 20.41 -22.87
N GLY A 151 -16.30 20.40 -21.55
CA GLY A 151 -17.25 19.56 -20.85
C GLY A 151 -17.32 19.90 -19.37
N THR A 152 -17.92 19.02 -18.59
CA THR A 152 -18.09 19.19 -17.15
C THR A 152 -17.54 17.97 -16.39
N THR A 153 -17.23 18.11 -15.11
CA THR A 153 -17.08 16.92 -14.26
C THR A 153 -18.45 16.31 -14.01
N ALA A 154 -18.50 15.00 -13.79
CA ALA A 154 -19.75 14.30 -13.44
C ALA A 154 -20.47 14.92 -12.23
N ASP A 155 -19.71 15.50 -11.30
CA ASP A 155 -20.21 16.12 -10.07
C ASP A 155 -20.83 17.52 -10.31
N ALA A 156 -20.59 18.11 -11.48
CA ALA A 156 -21.14 19.40 -11.90
C ALA A 156 -22.42 19.28 -12.74
N GLY A 157 -22.71 18.09 -13.26
CA GLY A 157 -23.77 17.82 -14.24
C GLY A 157 -23.49 18.41 -15.63
N SER A 158 -24.37 18.13 -16.59
CA SER A 158 -24.25 18.60 -17.98
C SER A 158 -24.67 20.06 -18.20
N LEU A 159 -24.12 20.68 -19.25
CA LEU A 159 -24.51 22.02 -19.71
C LEU A 159 -25.88 22.01 -20.42
N HIS A 160 -26.59 23.14 -20.39
CA HIS A 160 -27.83 23.33 -21.15
C HIS A 160 -27.55 23.35 -22.66
N PRO A 161 -28.38 22.72 -23.52
CA PRO A 161 -28.16 22.67 -24.96
C PRO A 161 -27.93 24.04 -25.61
N ASP A 162 -28.74 25.04 -25.29
CA ASP A 162 -28.60 26.40 -25.85
C ASP A 162 -27.25 27.04 -25.49
N THR A 163 -26.73 26.75 -24.30
CA THR A 163 -25.42 27.23 -23.85
C THR A 163 -24.30 26.54 -24.63
N VAL A 164 -24.43 25.24 -24.92
CA VAL A 164 -23.50 24.51 -25.80
C VAL A 164 -23.53 25.09 -27.21
N ALA A 165 -24.72 25.22 -27.81
CA ALA A 165 -24.88 25.77 -29.16
C ALA A 165 -24.31 27.19 -29.27
N ALA A 166 -24.58 28.07 -28.29
CA ALA A 166 -24.01 29.42 -28.23
C ALA A 166 -22.47 29.43 -28.21
N ILE A 167 -21.84 28.47 -27.51
CA ILE A 167 -20.37 28.35 -27.44
C ILE A 167 -19.80 27.83 -28.76
N GLU A 168 -20.35 26.74 -29.29
CA GLU A 168 -19.86 26.11 -30.53
C GLU A 168 -20.05 27.04 -31.73
N GLN A 169 -21.24 27.63 -31.87
CA GLN A 169 -21.61 28.57 -32.93
C GLN A 169 -21.13 30.02 -32.66
N HIS A 170 -20.36 30.24 -31.59
CA HIS A 170 -19.80 31.54 -31.19
C HIS A 170 -20.82 32.69 -31.14
N THR A 171 -22.09 32.37 -30.86
CA THR A 171 -23.24 33.26 -30.99
C THR A 171 -23.72 33.68 -29.61
N PHE A 172 -23.52 34.97 -29.29
CA PHE A 172 -23.79 35.54 -27.97
C PHE A 172 -24.60 36.83 -28.10
N PRO A 173 -25.47 37.17 -27.11
CA PRO A 173 -26.18 38.44 -27.12
C PRO A 173 -25.20 39.61 -27.09
N ALA A 174 -25.53 40.67 -27.84
CA ALA A 174 -24.78 41.92 -27.77
C ALA A 174 -24.86 42.53 -26.37
N LEU A 175 -23.79 43.22 -25.96
CA LEU A 175 -23.81 44.02 -24.75
C LEU A 175 -24.73 45.23 -24.96
N THR A 176 -25.54 45.55 -23.95
CA THR A 176 -26.54 46.64 -24.00
C THR A 176 -26.17 47.84 -23.14
N LYS A 177 -25.24 47.70 -22.18
CA LYS A 177 -24.68 48.80 -21.39
C LYS A 177 -23.19 48.60 -21.07
N ILE A 178 -22.49 49.69 -20.78
CA ILE A 178 -21.10 49.71 -20.24
C ILE A 178 -21.09 50.39 -18.87
N TYR A 179 -20.25 49.91 -17.95
CA TYR A 179 -19.98 50.64 -16.70
C TYR A 179 -19.25 51.95 -16.98
N TRP A 180 -19.80 53.06 -16.48
CA TRP A 180 -19.21 54.41 -16.59
C TRP A 180 -18.94 55.00 -15.23
N ARG A 181 -17.78 55.62 -15.07
CA ARG A 181 -17.40 56.43 -13.93
C ARG A 181 -16.98 57.80 -14.45
N ASN A 182 -17.34 58.87 -13.73
CA ASN A 182 -16.83 60.19 -14.04
C ASN A 182 -15.29 60.23 -13.92
N SER A 183 -14.64 60.92 -14.86
CA SER A 183 -13.20 61.20 -14.86
C SER A 183 -12.87 62.67 -14.60
N GLN A 184 -13.87 63.56 -14.61
CA GLN A 184 -13.72 64.99 -14.33
C GLN A 184 -14.11 65.27 -12.87
N LEU A 185 -13.18 65.01 -11.96
CA LEU A 185 -13.37 65.16 -10.51
C LEU A 185 -13.15 66.62 -10.07
N ASP A 186 -13.92 67.11 -9.10
CA ASP A 186 -13.76 68.46 -8.54
C ASP A 186 -13.19 68.40 -7.12
N PHE A 187 -11.92 68.80 -6.95
CA PHE A 187 -11.22 68.77 -5.68
C PHE A 187 -11.32 70.08 -4.86
N LYS A 188 -12.21 71.03 -5.20
CA LYS A 188 -12.39 72.28 -4.42
C LYS A 188 -12.79 72.05 -2.97
N SER A 189 -13.61 71.03 -2.71
CA SER A 189 -14.09 70.63 -1.39
C SER A 189 -14.32 69.12 -1.36
N LEU A 190 -14.39 68.52 -0.17
CA LEU A 190 -14.73 67.10 -0.02
C LEU A 190 -16.15 66.79 -0.54
N GLU A 191 -17.08 67.74 -0.39
CA GLU A 191 -18.45 67.63 -0.89
C GLU A 191 -18.50 67.64 -2.41
N ASN A 192 -17.74 68.53 -3.07
CA ASN A 192 -17.60 68.56 -4.53
C ASN A 192 -16.95 67.27 -5.05
N LEU A 193 -15.94 66.73 -4.36
CA LEU A 193 -15.29 65.49 -4.75
C LEU A 193 -16.29 64.32 -4.70
N LEU A 194 -17.00 64.15 -3.57
CA LEU A 194 -18.03 63.12 -3.41
C LEU A 194 -19.14 63.29 -4.47
N HIS A 195 -19.67 64.49 -4.66
CA HIS A 195 -20.69 64.75 -5.68
C HIS A 195 -20.19 64.39 -7.09
N SER A 196 -18.96 64.77 -7.45
CA SER A 196 -18.35 64.47 -8.75
C SER A 196 -18.10 62.97 -8.97
N LEU A 197 -17.84 62.20 -7.91
CA LEU A 197 -17.69 60.74 -7.96
C LEU A 197 -19.03 60.00 -8.06
N GLU A 198 -20.15 60.65 -7.72
CA GLU A 198 -21.47 60.03 -7.61
C GLU A 198 -22.47 60.45 -8.70
N LEU A 199 -22.04 61.29 -9.65
CA LEU A 199 -22.83 61.70 -10.82
C LEU A 199 -23.46 60.51 -11.57
N GLU A 200 -24.62 60.76 -12.19
CA GLU A 200 -25.30 59.78 -13.02
C GLU A 200 -24.67 59.65 -14.42
N PRO A 201 -24.72 58.47 -15.06
CA PRO A 201 -24.16 58.28 -16.40
C PRO A 201 -24.91 59.11 -17.46
N PRO A 202 -24.21 59.89 -18.30
CA PRO A 202 -24.83 60.88 -19.18
C PRO A 202 -25.54 60.28 -20.41
N LEU A 203 -25.55 58.96 -20.58
CA LEU A 203 -26.15 58.25 -21.72
C LEU A 203 -26.83 56.95 -21.26
N PRO A 204 -27.99 56.56 -21.84
CA PRO A 204 -28.72 55.36 -21.42
C PRO A 204 -27.98 54.03 -21.69
N GLN A 205 -27.00 54.04 -22.61
CA GLN A 205 -26.05 52.94 -22.88
C GLN A 205 -24.97 52.80 -21.80
N LEU A 206 -24.94 53.70 -20.81
CA LEU A 206 -24.01 53.66 -19.69
C LEU A 206 -24.76 53.30 -18.39
N MET A 207 -24.04 52.78 -17.41
CA MET A 207 -24.58 52.47 -16.07
C MET A 207 -23.52 52.70 -14.99
N ARG A 208 -23.95 53.12 -13.80
CA ARG A 208 -23.05 53.30 -12.64
C ARG A 208 -22.39 51.94 -12.30
N PRO A 209 -21.08 51.88 -12.02
CA PRO A 209 -20.43 50.68 -11.52
C PRO A 209 -21.01 50.25 -10.18
N ARG A 210 -20.61 49.06 -9.75
CA ARG A 210 -20.70 48.71 -8.32
C ARG A 210 -19.87 49.73 -7.53
N GLU A 211 -20.27 49.96 -6.29
CA GLU A 211 -19.53 50.83 -5.37
C GLU A 211 -18.06 50.39 -5.30
N ALA A 212 -17.15 51.33 -5.53
CA ALA A 212 -15.74 51.05 -5.76
C ALA A 212 -14.93 51.18 -4.47
N GLU A 213 -13.89 50.35 -4.33
CA GLU A 213 -13.07 50.22 -3.12
C GLU A 213 -12.45 51.56 -2.68
N ASP A 214 -12.15 52.44 -3.65
CA ASP A 214 -11.61 53.79 -3.46
C ASP A 214 -12.65 54.80 -2.91
N LEU A 215 -13.91 54.75 -3.37
CA LEU A 215 -15.00 55.57 -2.84
C LEU A 215 -15.43 55.10 -1.44
N VAL A 216 -15.41 53.79 -1.18
CA VAL A 216 -15.60 53.24 0.18
C VAL A 216 -14.48 53.75 1.08
N SER A 217 -13.22 53.60 0.66
CA SER A 217 -12.05 54.07 1.40
C SER A 217 -12.11 55.57 1.69
N LEU A 218 -12.49 56.41 0.72
CA LEU A 218 -12.69 57.85 0.90
C LEU A 218 -13.75 58.14 1.96
N ARG A 219 -14.93 57.54 1.84
CA ARG A 219 -16.03 57.72 2.81
C ARG A 219 -15.65 57.25 4.22
N THR A 220 -14.81 56.23 4.38
CA THR A 220 -14.29 55.82 5.69
C THR A 220 -13.20 56.76 6.20
N LEU A 221 -12.29 57.23 5.34
CA LEU A 221 -11.19 58.11 5.77
C LEU A 221 -11.69 59.48 6.24
N ILE A 222 -12.72 60.05 5.61
CA ILE A 222 -13.28 61.35 6.03
C ILE A 222 -14.01 61.32 7.38
N THR A 223 -14.31 60.15 7.96
CA THR A 223 -14.85 60.08 9.34
C THR A 223 -13.74 60.18 10.39
N ASN A 224 -12.47 60.18 10.00
CA ASN A 224 -11.34 60.34 10.92
C ASN A 224 -11.04 61.85 11.13
N PRO A 225 -11.05 62.37 12.37
CA PRO A 225 -10.81 63.79 12.64
C PRO A 225 -9.44 64.31 12.17
N ASP A 226 -8.37 63.51 12.29
CA ASP A 226 -7.02 63.92 11.86
C ASP A 226 -6.91 64.06 10.34
N VAL A 227 -7.65 63.22 9.60
CA VAL A 227 -7.75 63.30 8.13
C VAL A 227 -8.53 64.55 7.73
N LEU A 228 -9.72 64.74 8.32
CA LEU A 228 -10.60 65.86 8.00
C LEU A 228 -9.99 67.22 8.35
N ALA A 229 -9.25 67.32 9.47
CA ALA A 229 -8.52 68.53 9.85
C ALA A 229 -7.44 68.95 8.83
N ARG A 230 -6.93 68.00 8.03
CA ARG A 230 -5.89 68.26 7.01
C ARG A 230 -6.41 68.29 5.58
N ALA A 231 -7.60 67.76 5.31
CA ALA A 231 -8.21 67.69 3.97
C ALA A 231 -8.78 69.03 3.48
N ASN A 232 -8.00 70.10 3.61
CA ASN A 232 -8.38 71.47 3.32
C ASN A 232 -7.67 71.99 2.06
N GLY A 233 -8.46 72.39 1.06
CA GLY A 233 -7.97 72.93 -0.21
C GLY A 233 -7.54 71.87 -1.23
N TYR A 234 -7.44 72.31 -2.48
CA TYR A 234 -7.33 71.47 -3.68
C TYR A 234 -6.24 70.39 -3.60
N ALA A 235 -5.02 70.75 -3.20
CA ALA A 235 -3.89 69.83 -3.16
C ALA A 235 -4.08 68.72 -2.12
N ALA A 236 -4.56 69.05 -0.92
CA ALA A 236 -4.80 68.07 0.15
C ALA A 236 -5.95 67.11 -0.20
N ILE A 237 -6.99 67.60 -0.88
CA ILE A 237 -8.15 66.80 -1.31
C ILE A 237 -7.78 65.89 -2.50
N SER A 238 -6.97 66.38 -3.45
CA SER A 238 -6.41 65.55 -4.53
C SER A 238 -5.52 64.44 -3.96
N LEU A 239 -4.61 64.78 -3.04
CA LEU A 239 -3.74 63.82 -2.37
C LEU A 239 -4.54 62.77 -1.58
N LEU A 240 -5.60 63.17 -0.86
CA LEU A 240 -6.49 62.23 -0.17
C LEU A 240 -7.11 61.24 -1.17
N TRP A 241 -7.60 61.73 -2.31
CA TRP A 241 -8.17 60.88 -3.35
C TRP A 241 -7.16 59.89 -3.94
N GLU A 242 -5.91 60.32 -4.16
CA GLU A 242 -4.84 59.44 -4.65
C GLU A 242 -4.45 58.37 -3.64
N VAL A 243 -4.44 58.69 -2.33
CA VAL A 243 -4.23 57.70 -1.27
C VAL A 243 -5.42 56.73 -1.16
N CYS A 244 -6.66 57.22 -1.29
CA CYS A 244 -7.85 56.35 -1.37
C CYS A 244 -7.84 55.46 -2.62
N SER A 245 -7.09 55.83 -3.67
CA SER A 245 -6.93 55.04 -4.90
C SER A 245 -5.89 53.91 -4.79
N ILE A 246 -5.24 53.70 -3.63
CA ILE A 246 -4.32 52.58 -3.37
C ILE A 246 -5.14 51.27 -3.22
N PRO A 247 -4.97 50.26 -4.10
CA PRO A 247 -5.82 49.05 -4.08
C PRO A 247 -5.62 48.17 -2.85
N ASP A 248 -6.71 47.59 -2.31
CA ASP A 248 -6.61 46.44 -1.41
C ASP A 248 -6.40 45.16 -2.23
N PHE A 249 -5.13 44.80 -2.44
CA PHE A 249 -4.77 43.55 -3.10
C PHE A 249 -5.21 42.27 -2.35
N ARG A 250 -5.61 42.36 -1.07
CA ARG A 250 -6.19 41.24 -0.31
C ARG A 250 -7.69 41.06 -0.59
N LYS A 251 -8.40 42.14 -0.98
CA LYS A 251 -9.84 42.19 -1.27
C LYS A 251 -10.74 41.80 -0.09
N ILE A 252 -10.40 42.30 1.09
CA ILE A 252 -11.16 42.10 2.33
C ILE A 252 -11.65 43.46 2.88
N LEU A 253 -11.05 44.58 2.44
CA LEU A 253 -11.38 45.96 2.83
C LEU A 253 -11.35 46.14 4.36
N THR A 254 -10.27 45.64 4.96
CA THR A 254 -10.09 45.59 6.42
C THR A 254 -9.79 46.95 7.03
N ASP A 255 -10.12 47.07 8.31
CA ASP A 255 -9.53 48.02 9.26
C ASP A 255 -8.03 48.27 9.08
N GLU A 256 -7.24 47.23 8.75
CA GLU A 256 -5.79 47.38 8.54
C GLU A 256 -5.47 48.24 7.31
N HIS A 257 -6.19 48.05 6.20
CA HIS A 257 -6.01 48.84 4.99
C HIS A 257 -6.42 50.29 5.26
N VAL A 258 -7.58 50.52 5.88
CA VAL A 258 -8.03 51.86 6.29
C VAL A 258 -6.99 52.55 7.17
N LYS A 259 -6.47 51.86 8.20
CA LYS A 259 -5.42 52.40 9.10
C LYS A 259 -4.09 52.65 8.38
N LEU A 260 -3.76 51.88 7.34
CA LEU A 260 -2.59 52.13 6.48
C LEU A 260 -2.80 53.38 5.62
N LEU A 261 -3.95 53.51 4.93
CA LEU A 261 -4.28 54.68 4.13
C LEU A 261 -4.28 55.96 4.97
N THR A 262 -4.90 55.93 6.17
CA THR A 262 -4.84 57.05 7.13
C THR A 262 -3.40 57.44 7.45
N LYS A 263 -2.50 56.48 7.72
CA LYS A 263 -1.09 56.79 8.03
C LYS A 263 -0.34 57.36 6.82
N ILE A 264 -0.52 56.80 5.63
CA ILE A 264 0.09 57.31 4.39
C ILE A 264 -0.35 58.77 4.18
N TYR A 265 -1.65 59.05 4.28
CA TYR A 265 -2.17 60.41 4.14
C TYR A 265 -1.62 61.37 5.22
N LEU A 266 -1.54 60.94 6.49
CA LEU A 266 -1.03 61.79 7.58
C LEU A 266 0.50 62.03 7.54
N TYR A 267 1.26 61.22 6.81
CA TYR A 267 2.66 61.54 6.49
C TYR A 267 2.75 62.51 5.30
N LEU A 268 2.05 62.25 4.20
CA LEU A 268 2.10 63.07 2.98
C LEU A 268 1.46 64.47 3.14
N SER A 269 0.45 64.60 4.03
CA SER A 269 -0.10 65.89 4.47
C SER A 269 0.64 66.48 5.69
N GLY A 270 1.78 65.90 6.09
CA GLY A 270 2.63 66.40 7.17
C GLY A 270 3.69 67.39 6.68
N PRO A 271 4.43 68.05 7.59
CA PRO A 271 5.43 69.07 7.24
C PRO A 271 6.56 68.56 6.30
N SER A 272 6.84 67.26 6.30
CA SER A 272 7.85 66.65 5.44
C SER A 272 7.36 66.36 4.01
N ALA A 273 6.04 66.39 3.76
CA ALA A 273 5.38 66.04 2.50
C ALA A 273 5.73 64.65 1.90
N CYS A 274 6.40 63.77 2.64
CA CYS A 274 6.91 62.48 2.18
C CYS A 274 6.70 61.36 3.22
N LEU A 275 6.73 60.11 2.76
CA LEU A 275 6.79 58.95 3.63
C LEU A 275 8.23 58.77 4.16
N PRO A 276 8.44 58.55 5.48
CA PRO A 276 9.79 58.31 6.00
C PRO A 276 10.38 57.00 5.45
N ASN A 277 11.53 57.07 4.76
CA ASN A 277 12.17 55.90 4.14
C ASN A 277 12.32 54.74 5.12
N ASP A 278 12.82 54.97 6.34
CA ASP A 278 12.99 53.94 7.38
C ASP A 278 11.68 53.22 7.73
N TRP A 279 10.57 53.95 7.81
CA TRP A 279 9.27 53.37 8.10
C TRP A 279 8.82 52.45 6.96
N VAL A 280 8.94 52.92 5.70
CA VAL A 280 8.49 52.17 4.53
C VAL A 280 9.36 50.93 4.29
N HIS A 281 10.69 51.05 4.36
CA HIS A 281 11.62 49.92 4.30
C HIS A 281 11.37 48.93 5.44
N GLN A 282 11.08 49.40 6.66
CA GLN A 282 10.74 48.51 7.77
C GLN A 282 9.41 47.78 7.54
N MET A 283 8.39 48.43 6.95
CA MET A 283 7.12 47.75 6.62
C MET A 283 7.33 46.70 5.52
N ALA A 284 8.14 46.98 4.50
CA ALA A 284 8.49 46.03 3.46
C ALA A 284 9.28 44.83 4.02
N SER A 285 10.36 45.07 4.79
CA SER A 285 11.20 44.01 5.38
C SER A 285 10.44 43.05 6.30
N ARG A 286 9.38 43.51 7.00
CA ARG A 286 8.52 42.64 7.81
C ARG A 286 7.75 41.58 7.00
N LEU A 287 7.65 41.76 5.69
CA LEU A 287 6.99 40.82 4.76
C LEU A 287 7.97 39.84 4.10
N ASP A 288 9.28 40.03 4.30
CA ASP A 288 10.35 39.21 3.71
C ASP A 288 10.54 37.89 4.45
N GLN A 289 9.49 37.08 4.46
CA GLN A 289 9.38 35.82 5.20
C GLN A 289 8.83 34.73 4.27
N THR A 290 9.70 33.83 3.83
CA THR A 290 9.37 32.68 2.95
C THR A 290 8.80 31.47 3.71
N GLU A 291 8.79 31.51 5.04
CA GLU A 291 8.19 30.48 5.89
C GLU A 291 6.67 30.68 6.05
N GLY A 292 5.90 29.62 5.82
CA GLY A 292 4.45 29.61 6.01
C GLY A 292 3.78 28.53 5.19
N ASP A 293 2.45 28.53 5.21
CA ASP A 293 1.63 27.79 4.25
C ASP A 293 1.32 28.62 2.99
N ILE A 294 0.56 28.03 2.08
CA ILE A 294 0.22 28.60 0.78
C ILE A 294 -0.57 29.92 0.95
N ASP A 295 -1.51 29.96 1.89
CA ASP A 295 -2.41 31.10 2.06
C ASP A 295 -1.74 32.24 2.84
N THR A 296 -0.85 31.93 3.81
CA THR A 296 0.06 32.90 4.46
C THR A 296 0.97 33.59 3.43
N LEU A 297 1.61 32.82 2.55
CA LEU A 297 2.48 33.36 1.51
C LEU A 297 1.69 34.18 0.48
N ALA A 298 0.48 33.74 0.09
CA ALA A 298 -0.40 34.52 -0.77
C ALA A 298 -0.82 35.85 -0.12
N ALA A 299 -1.10 35.89 1.19
CA ALA A 299 -1.42 37.10 1.92
C ALA A 299 -0.22 38.07 2.01
N ARG A 300 1.00 37.57 2.24
CA ARG A 300 2.22 38.41 2.18
C ARG A 300 2.45 38.97 0.76
N ILE A 301 2.24 38.17 -0.29
CA ILE A 301 2.33 38.62 -1.69
C ILE A 301 1.29 39.69 -2.02
N ALA A 302 0.06 39.57 -1.51
CA ALA A 302 -0.93 40.63 -1.65
C ALA A 302 -0.49 41.93 -0.94
N HIS A 303 0.05 41.83 0.27
CA HIS A 303 0.48 43.00 1.04
C HIS A 303 1.72 43.69 0.45
N ILE A 304 2.73 42.95 -0.05
CA ILE A 304 3.90 43.59 -0.69
C ILE A 304 3.52 44.31 -1.99
N ARG A 305 2.43 43.92 -2.68
CA ARG A 305 1.93 44.70 -3.83
C ARG A 305 1.39 46.07 -3.46
N THR A 306 0.81 46.25 -2.28
CA THR A 306 0.43 47.58 -1.78
C THR A 306 1.67 48.47 -1.68
N TRP A 307 2.77 47.93 -1.14
CA TRP A 307 4.05 48.64 -1.05
C TRP A 307 4.74 48.83 -2.41
N ASN A 308 4.64 47.87 -3.33
CA ASN A 308 5.14 47.98 -4.71
C ASN A 308 4.37 49.08 -5.47
N TYR A 309 3.05 49.20 -5.29
CA TYR A 309 2.23 50.28 -5.84
C TYR A 309 2.63 51.66 -5.27
N VAL A 310 2.83 51.75 -3.94
CA VAL A 310 3.38 52.95 -3.29
C VAL A 310 4.78 53.28 -3.80
N ALA A 311 5.62 52.29 -4.05
CA ALA A 311 6.98 52.49 -4.58
C ALA A 311 7.01 53.12 -5.97
N HIS A 312 5.94 52.95 -6.76
CA HIS A 312 5.76 53.59 -8.06
C HIS A 312 5.14 55.00 -7.99
N ARG A 313 5.06 55.61 -6.80
CA ARG A 313 4.71 57.03 -6.60
C ARG A 313 5.97 57.82 -6.22
N PRO A 314 6.76 58.33 -7.20
CA PRO A 314 8.06 58.94 -6.92
C PRO A 314 7.96 60.22 -6.09
N GLU A 315 6.87 60.98 -6.22
CA GLU A 315 6.63 62.22 -5.47
C GLU A 315 6.36 61.99 -3.97
N TRP A 316 6.14 60.74 -3.54
CA TRP A 316 5.78 60.42 -2.15
C TRP A 316 6.98 60.08 -1.25
N MET A 317 8.21 59.99 -1.79
CA MET A 317 9.39 59.48 -1.07
C MET A 317 10.70 60.12 -1.56
N ALA A 318 11.73 60.10 -0.72
CA ALA A 318 13.06 60.63 -1.09
C ALA A 318 13.87 59.65 -1.96
N ASP A 319 13.69 58.33 -1.79
CA ASP A 319 14.33 57.30 -2.62
C ASP A 319 13.31 56.24 -3.05
N PRO A 320 12.62 56.45 -4.20
CA PRO A 320 11.69 55.47 -4.73
C PRO A 320 12.39 54.26 -5.37
N VAL A 321 13.64 54.39 -5.82
CA VAL A 321 14.34 53.34 -6.57
C VAL A 321 14.71 52.19 -5.65
N SER A 322 15.34 52.48 -4.51
CA SER A 322 15.68 51.49 -3.47
C SER A 322 14.45 50.69 -3.03
N LEU A 323 13.30 51.34 -2.83
CA LEU A 323 12.07 50.64 -2.46
C LEU A 323 11.48 49.81 -3.61
N GLN A 324 11.51 50.28 -4.86
CA GLN A 324 11.07 49.50 -6.02
C GLN A 324 11.88 48.21 -6.17
N GLU A 325 13.21 48.28 -6.01
CA GLU A 325 14.07 47.10 -6.04
C GLU A 325 13.80 46.17 -4.85
N GLN A 326 13.71 46.70 -3.62
CA GLN A 326 13.44 45.91 -2.42
C GLN A 326 12.08 45.18 -2.50
N THR A 327 11.00 45.92 -2.81
CA THR A 327 9.63 45.35 -2.86
C THR A 327 9.50 44.32 -3.97
N ARG A 328 10.13 44.54 -5.13
CA ARG A 328 10.20 43.56 -6.21
C ARG A 328 10.99 42.31 -5.81
N ALA A 329 12.14 42.47 -5.14
CA ALA A 329 12.96 41.35 -4.66
C ALA A 329 12.25 40.52 -3.56
N ILE A 330 11.37 41.15 -2.77
CA ILE A 330 10.49 40.46 -1.81
C ILE A 330 9.34 39.74 -2.54
N GLU A 331 8.63 40.40 -3.49
CA GLU A 331 7.57 39.74 -4.26
C GLU A 331 8.10 38.55 -5.06
N ASP A 332 9.30 38.64 -5.64
CA ASP A 332 9.95 37.53 -6.36
C ASP A 332 10.28 36.34 -5.45
N ARG A 333 10.88 36.58 -4.27
CA ARG A 333 11.22 35.52 -3.31
C ARG A 333 9.99 34.86 -2.71
N LEU A 334 8.97 35.64 -2.32
CA LEU A 334 7.69 35.11 -1.85
C LEU A 334 6.97 34.31 -2.96
N SER A 335 7.00 34.80 -4.20
CA SER A 335 6.39 34.11 -5.36
C SER A 335 7.03 32.76 -5.65
N ASP A 336 8.34 32.66 -5.44
CA ASP A 336 9.11 31.44 -5.64
C ASP A 336 8.89 30.43 -4.50
N ALA A 337 8.90 30.89 -3.24
CA ALA A 337 8.50 30.06 -2.10
C ALA A 337 7.05 29.54 -2.25
N LEU A 338 6.11 30.38 -2.69
CA LEU A 338 4.74 29.98 -2.95
C LEU A 338 4.65 28.95 -4.09
N HIS A 339 5.40 29.12 -5.18
CA HIS A 339 5.49 28.12 -6.25
C HIS A 339 6.02 26.79 -5.72
N GLU A 340 7.03 26.81 -4.85
CA GLU A 340 7.60 25.60 -4.26
C GLU A 340 6.59 24.89 -3.34
N ARG A 341 5.93 25.61 -2.43
CA ARG A 341 4.89 25.03 -1.55
C ARG A 341 3.71 24.44 -2.34
N LEU A 342 3.27 25.11 -3.41
CA LEU A 342 2.27 24.56 -4.34
C LEU A 342 2.76 23.25 -4.99
N THR A 343 4.03 23.21 -5.41
CA THR A 343 4.63 22.03 -6.06
C THR A 343 4.77 20.86 -5.09
N GLN A 344 5.37 21.10 -3.91
CA GLN A 344 5.53 20.11 -2.84
C GLN A 344 4.19 19.49 -2.41
N ARG A 345 3.11 20.29 -2.43
CA ARG A 345 1.77 19.84 -2.05
C ARG A 345 1.03 19.12 -3.17
N PHE A 346 1.08 19.62 -4.40
CA PHE A 346 0.19 19.17 -5.50
C PHE A 346 0.89 18.33 -6.59
N VAL A 347 2.20 18.07 -6.47
CA VAL A 347 2.96 17.26 -7.45
C VAL A 347 3.82 16.21 -6.75
N ASP A 348 3.44 14.93 -6.88
CA ASP A 348 4.32 13.81 -6.65
C ASP A 348 5.19 13.60 -7.90
N ARG A 349 6.42 14.13 -7.86
CA ARG A 349 7.38 14.05 -8.97
C ARG A 349 7.71 12.60 -9.37
N ARG A 350 7.70 11.64 -8.45
CA ARG A 350 7.95 10.21 -8.74
C ARG A 350 6.79 9.64 -9.54
N ALA A 351 5.55 9.83 -9.07
CA ALA A 351 4.37 9.38 -9.78
C ALA A 351 4.19 10.06 -11.15
N ALA A 352 4.48 11.36 -11.27
CA ALA A 352 4.36 12.10 -12.51
C ALA A 352 5.33 11.63 -13.60
N VAL A 353 6.61 11.43 -13.26
CA VAL A 353 7.61 10.89 -14.21
C VAL A 353 7.24 9.48 -14.67
N LEU A 354 6.76 8.63 -13.76
CA LEU A 354 6.30 7.28 -14.12
C LEU A 354 5.08 7.33 -15.07
N VAL A 355 4.07 8.15 -14.79
CA VAL A 355 2.89 8.33 -15.66
C VAL A 355 3.28 8.79 -17.07
N LYS A 356 4.28 9.67 -17.19
CA LYS A 356 4.78 10.18 -18.49
C LYS A 356 5.34 9.06 -19.38
N GLY A 357 6.01 8.06 -18.80
CA GLY A 357 6.46 6.86 -19.52
C GLY A 357 5.29 6.06 -20.10
N PHE A 358 4.34 5.67 -19.25
CA PHE A 358 3.23 4.80 -19.69
C PHE A 358 2.24 5.47 -20.65
N ASN A 359 2.05 6.79 -20.59
CA ASN A 359 1.17 7.51 -21.52
C ASN A 359 1.80 7.78 -22.89
N SER A 360 3.14 7.79 -23.02
CA SER A 360 3.84 8.19 -24.24
C SER A 360 4.21 7.04 -25.18
N GLY A 361 4.04 5.79 -24.75
CA GLY A 361 4.43 4.60 -25.53
C GLY A 361 5.94 4.41 -25.67
N GLN A 362 6.75 5.19 -24.95
CA GLN A 362 8.19 4.97 -24.84
C GLN A 362 8.44 3.97 -23.71
N ASP A 363 9.01 2.81 -24.03
CA ASP A 363 9.47 1.86 -23.03
C ASP A 363 10.52 2.53 -22.13
N VAL A 364 10.14 2.77 -20.87
CA VAL A 364 11.07 3.25 -19.85
C VAL A 364 12.17 2.19 -19.69
N PRO A 365 13.46 2.55 -19.77
CA PRO A 365 14.54 1.57 -19.64
C PRO A 365 14.59 1.02 -18.20
N ILE A 366 14.17 -0.24 -18.07
CA ILE A 366 14.15 -1.01 -16.82
C ILE A 366 15.30 -2.02 -16.86
N SER A 367 16.40 -1.67 -16.19
CA SER A 367 17.59 -2.50 -16.09
C SER A 367 17.47 -3.43 -14.88
N ILE A 368 17.34 -4.73 -15.14
CA ILE A 368 17.23 -5.76 -14.11
C ILE A 368 18.59 -6.47 -13.99
N LYS A 369 19.26 -6.29 -12.86
CA LYS A 369 20.58 -6.89 -12.59
C LYS A 369 20.51 -8.42 -12.46
N SER A 370 21.67 -9.07 -12.50
CA SER A 370 21.82 -10.53 -12.51
C SER A 370 21.43 -11.24 -11.20
N ASP A 371 21.32 -10.49 -10.10
CA ASP A 371 20.96 -10.94 -8.75
C ASP A 371 19.45 -10.84 -8.43
N GLY A 372 18.66 -10.32 -9.36
CA GLY A 372 17.22 -10.08 -9.22
C GLY A 372 16.83 -8.65 -8.83
N GLU A 373 17.78 -7.73 -8.63
CA GLU A 373 17.49 -6.31 -8.43
C GLU A 373 16.88 -5.67 -9.69
N ILE A 374 15.89 -4.80 -9.49
CA ILE A 374 15.14 -4.10 -10.54
C ILE A 374 15.35 -2.60 -10.38
N ASP A 375 16.15 -2.03 -11.28
CA ASP A 375 16.35 -0.59 -11.40
C ASP A 375 15.44 -0.03 -12.51
N ILE A 376 14.87 1.16 -12.28
CA ILE A 376 14.17 1.92 -13.33
C ILE A 376 14.85 3.28 -13.46
N ALA A 377 15.31 3.61 -14.66
CA ALA A 377 16.06 4.86 -14.93
C ALA A 377 17.28 5.11 -14.00
N GLY A 378 17.83 4.06 -13.37
CA GLY A 378 18.97 4.11 -12.46
C GLY A 378 18.65 4.08 -10.95
N GLU A 379 17.37 4.07 -10.54
CA GLU A 379 16.96 3.98 -9.12
C GLU A 379 16.43 2.56 -8.80
N LEU A 380 16.93 1.95 -7.71
CA LEU A 380 16.63 0.57 -7.29
C LEU A 380 15.27 0.48 -6.56
N ILE A 381 14.26 -0.10 -7.21
CA ILE A 381 12.89 -0.15 -6.65
C ILE A 381 12.65 -1.41 -5.78
N GLY A 382 13.34 -2.51 -6.05
CA GLY A 382 13.13 -3.76 -5.32
C GLY A 382 13.82 -4.96 -5.95
N ARG A 383 13.53 -6.14 -5.40
CA ARG A 383 14.14 -7.41 -5.80
C ARG A 383 13.09 -8.47 -6.10
N LEU A 384 13.29 -9.20 -7.20
CA LEU A 384 12.51 -10.40 -7.51
C LEU A 384 13.10 -11.59 -6.74
N GLN A 385 12.31 -12.24 -5.88
CA GLN A 385 12.73 -13.45 -5.15
C GLN A 385 11.84 -14.64 -5.54
N GLY A 386 12.38 -15.55 -6.34
CA GLY A 386 11.64 -16.70 -6.88
C GLY A 386 10.57 -16.24 -7.88
N LEU A 387 9.32 -16.15 -7.44
CA LEU A 387 8.17 -15.71 -8.24
C LEU A 387 7.44 -14.49 -7.66
N ASP A 388 8.01 -13.84 -6.64
CA ASP A 388 7.41 -12.67 -5.98
C ASP A 388 8.33 -11.45 -6.00
N PHE A 389 7.75 -10.25 -5.92
CA PHE A 389 8.46 -8.98 -5.97
C PHE A 389 8.45 -8.30 -4.60
N ILE A 390 9.64 -8.01 -4.07
CA ILE A 390 9.83 -7.39 -2.76
C ILE A 390 10.31 -5.94 -2.97
N PRO A 391 9.49 -4.92 -2.64
CA PRO A 391 9.88 -3.51 -2.75
C PRO A 391 10.91 -3.11 -1.67
N ASN A 392 11.79 -2.17 -1.99
CA ASN A 392 13.00 -1.88 -1.19
C ASN A 392 12.79 -0.93 0.01
N GLY A 393 11.66 -1.03 0.71
CA GLY A 393 11.45 -0.28 1.96
C GLY A 393 9.99 -0.09 2.37
N PRO A 394 9.72 0.41 3.59
CA PRO A 394 8.36 0.65 4.08
C PRO A 394 7.67 1.83 3.38
N GLN A 395 8.41 2.80 2.83
CA GLN A 395 7.82 3.86 2.01
C GLN A 395 7.33 3.32 0.65
N ASP A 396 7.99 2.30 0.09
CA ASP A 396 7.57 1.68 -1.16
C ASP A 396 6.38 0.72 -1.03
N GLN A 397 6.01 0.33 0.21
CA GLN A 397 4.73 -0.36 0.46
C GLN A 397 3.52 0.58 0.27
N LEU A 398 3.72 1.90 0.27
CA LEU A 398 2.69 2.92 0.00
C LEU A 398 2.59 3.31 -1.49
N GLN A 399 3.30 2.62 -2.39
CA GLN A 399 3.26 2.89 -3.83
C GLN A 399 1.83 2.86 -4.39
N THR A 400 1.47 3.91 -5.13
CA THR A 400 0.15 4.06 -5.76
C THR A 400 -0.14 2.94 -6.77
N GLY A 401 -1.41 2.61 -6.98
CA GLY A 401 -1.84 1.52 -7.87
C GLY A 401 -1.38 1.65 -9.33
N THR A 402 -0.97 2.84 -9.75
CA THR A 402 -0.30 3.11 -11.04
C THR A 402 1.11 2.51 -11.08
N ILE A 403 1.89 2.61 -9.99
CA ILE A 403 3.24 2.05 -9.89
C ILE A 403 3.17 0.51 -9.82
N LYS A 404 2.20 -0.05 -9.09
CA LYS A 404 1.91 -1.49 -9.17
C LYS A 404 1.65 -1.94 -10.62
N ARG A 405 0.82 -1.20 -11.38
CA ARG A 405 0.54 -1.50 -12.80
C ARG A 405 1.78 -1.36 -13.70
N ALA A 406 2.62 -0.36 -13.46
CA ALA A 406 3.89 -0.16 -14.16
C ALA A 406 4.81 -1.38 -14.03
N VAL A 407 5.08 -1.79 -12.77
CA VAL A 407 5.91 -2.94 -12.45
C VAL A 407 5.29 -4.24 -12.97
N HIS A 408 3.96 -4.39 -12.90
CA HIS A 408 3.23 -5.51 -13.51
C HIS A 408 3.48 -5.63 -15.03
N HIS A 409 3.37 -4.54 -15.78
CA HIS A 409 3.54 -4.57 -17.24
C HIS A 409 4.98 -4.94 -17.63
N ALA A 410 5.95 -4.33 -16.96
CA ALA A 410 7.38 -4.59 -17.21
C ALA A 410 7.82 -6.02 -16.82
N LEU A 411 7.35 -6.53 -15.67
CA LEU A 411 7.75 -7.86 -15.21
C LEU A 411 6.97 -8.99 -15.88
N ALA A 412 5.76 -8.77 -16.39
CA ALA A 412 4.95 -9.81 -17.03
C ALA A 412 5.70 -10.70 -18.07
N PRO A 413 6.44 -10.16 -19.07
CA PRO A 413 7.20 -11.00 -20.01
C PRO A 413 8.33 -11.79 -19.33
N LYS A 414 9.06 -11.19 -18.37
CA LYS A 414 10.16 -11.85 -17.67
C LYS A 414 9.66 -12.92 -16.69
N ILE A 415 8.54 -12.68 -16.00
CA ILE A 415 7.85 -13.66 -15.15
C ILE A 415 7.32 -14.82 -16.01
N LYS A 416 6.74 -14.55 -17.19
CA LYS A 416 6.31 -15.60 -18.13
C LYS A 416 7.48 -16.49 -18.57
N ALA A 417 8.65 -15.90 -18.84
CA ALA A 417 9.88 -16.64 -19.12
C ALA A 417 10.37 -17.44 -17.90
N HIS A 418 10.35 -16.85 -16.70
CA HIS A 418 10.78 -17.50 -15.45
C HIS A 418 9.89 -18.69 -15.07
N VAL A 419 8.57 -18.58 -15.25
CA VAL A 419 7.60 -19.68 -15.11
C VAL A 419 7.85 -20.78 -16.15
N SER A 420 8.20 -20.43 -17.39
CA SER A 420 8.56 -21.42 -18.42
C SER A 420 9.86 -22.15 -18.09
N ALA A 421 10.86 -21.44 -17.54
CA ALA A 421 12.11 -22.01 -17.07
C ALA A 421 11.88 -22.97 -15.88
N LEU A 422 11.13 -22.54 -14.86
CA LEU A 422 10.73 -23.38 -13.71
C LEU A 422 10.00 -24.65 -14.19
N GLY A 423 9.07 -24.50 -15.14
CA GLY A 423 8.34 -25.61 -15.77
C GLY A 423 9.23 -26.64 -16.49
N LYS A 424 10.43 -26.25 -16.93
CA LYS A 424 11.41 -27.11 -17.63
C LYS A 424 12.61 -27.52 -16.78
N ALA A 425 12.83 -26.89 -15.62
CA ALA A 425 14.00 -27.11 -14.78
C ALA A 425 14.06 -28.55 -14.24
N HIS A 426 15.26 -29.10 -14.05
CA HIS A 426 15.46 -30.47 -13.54
C HIS A 426 15.15 -30.56 -12.03
N ASP A 427 14.72 -31.75 -11.57
CA ASP A 427 14.32 -31.99 -10.17
C ASP A 427 15.42 -31.72 -9.13
N GLU A 428 16.69 -31.68 -9.56
CA GLU A 428 17.86 -31.41 -8.72
C GLU A 428 18.11 -29.92 -8.47
N THR A 429 17.40 -29.03 -9.18
CA THR A 429 17.47 -27.56 -8.99
C THR A 429 16.52 -27.03 -7.91
N PHE A 430 15.76 -27.91 -7.27
CA PHE A 430 14.77 -27.61 -6.24
C PHE A 430 15.16 -28.26 -4.91
N ASP A 431 14.86 -27.60 -3.79
CA ASP A 431 15.09 -28.13 -2.43
C ASP A 431 13.89 -27.87 -1.50
N LEU A 432 13.76 -28.64 -0.41
CA LEU A 432 12.68 -28.53 0.58
C LEU A 432 13.22 -27.98 1.90
N ALA A 433 13.04 -26.68 2.11
CA ALA A 433 13.49 -25.98 3.31
C ALA A 433 12.84 -26.54 4.60
N PRO A 434 13.49 -26.42 5.77
CA PRO A 434 12.97 -26.94 7.05
C PRO A 434 11.54 -26.48 7.41
N ASN A 435 11.13 -25.30 6.96
CA ASN A 435 9.78 -24.74 7.14
C ASN A 435 8.72 -25.27 6.13
N SER A 436 9.05 -26.31 5.36
CA SER A 436 8.25 -26.92 4.30
C SER A 436 7.93 -26.00 3.10
N THR A 437 8.86 -25.10 2.80
CA THR A 437 8.86 -24.26 1.58
C THR A 437 9.75 -24.90 0.52
N ILE A 438 9.25 -24.98 -0.71
CA ILE A 438 10.00 -25.41 -1.88
C ILE A 438 10.81 -24.21 -2.38
N ILE A 439 12.13 -24.37 -2.45
CA ILE A 439 13.08 -23.39 -2.97
C ILE A 439 13.49 -23.80 -4.38
N TRP A 440 13.64 -22.81 -5.26
CA TRP A 440 14.21 -22.97 -6.61
C TRP A 440 15.05 -21.73 -6.94
N SER A 441 16.23 -21.91 -7.53
CA SER A 441 17.15 -20.81 -7.88
C SER A 441 17.42 -19.81 -6.74
N GLY A 442 17.43 -20.28 -5.48
CA GLY A 442 17.65 -19.45 -4.28
C GLY A 442 16.42 -18.69 -3.76
N GLY A 443 15.26 -18.78 -4.42
CA GLY A 443 14.01 -18.13 -4.01
C GLY A 443 12.90 -19.13 -3.64
N PRO A 444 11.92 -18.73 -2.79
CA PRO A 444 10.76 -19.56 -2.50
C PRO A 444 9.79 -19.58 -3.69
N VAL A 445 9.29 -20.76 -4.05
CA VAL A 445 8.35 -20.94 -5.19
C VAL A 445 7.08 -21.71 -4.84
N GLY A 446 7.04 -22.40 -3.70
CA GLY A 446 5.85 -23.11 -3.22
C GLY A 446 5.93 -23.49 -1.76
N ARG A 447 4.80 -23.90 -1.17
CA ARG A 447 4.71 -24.41 0.20
C ARG A 447 3.82 -25.65 0.23
N LEU A 448 4.21 -26.62 1.07
CA LEU A 448 3.43 -27.82 1.31
C LEU A 448 2.28 -27.56 2.31
N LEU A 449 1.13 -28.18 2.05
CA LEU A 449 -0.06 -28.19 2.91
C LEU A 449 -0.55 -29.62 3.17
N PRO A 450 -1.33 -29.86 4.24
CA PRO A 450 -1.99 -31.14 4.46
C PRO A 450 -2.80 -31.58 3.23
N GLY A 451 -2.56 -32.80 2.77
CA GLY A 451 -3.35 -33.45 1.71
C GLY A 451 -4.15 -34.63 2.24
N SER A 452 -4.34 -35.65 1.41
CA SER A 452 -5.07 -36.89 1.73
C SER A 452 -4.29 -37.82 2.67
N SER A 453 -2.97 -37.73 2.66
CA SER A 453 -2.07 -38.46 3.57
C SER A 453 -0.75 -37.71 3.70
N ALA A 454 0.11 -38.11 4.65
CA ALA A 454 1.43 -37.50 4.83
C ALA A 454 2.35 -37.68 3.60
N LEU A 455 2.16 -38.73 2.79
CA LEU A 455 2.91 -38.96 1.55
C LEU A 455 2.30 -38.28 0.31
N GLN A 456 1.14 -37.64 0.46
CA GLN A 456 0.44 -36.91 -0.60
C GLN A 456 0.14 -35.47 -0.15
N PRO A 457 1.16 -34.64 0.14
CA PRO A 457 0.96 -33.24 0.50
C PRO A 457 0.39 -32.45 -0.69
N LYS A 458 -0.48 -31.47 -0.42
CA LYS A 458 -0.93 -30.50 -1.42
C LYS A 458 0.12 -29.40 -1.58
N VAL A 459 0.31 -28.89 -2.80
CA VAL A 459 1.24 -27.77 -3.05
C VAL A 459 0.47 -26.49 -3.39
N ILE A 460 0.76 -25.43 -2.65
CA ILE A 460 0.39 -24.06 -3.06
C ILE A 460 1.65 -23.33 -3.52
N PRO A 461 1.73 -22.92 -4.80
CA PRO A 461 2.78 -22.01 -5.26
C PRO A 461 2.81 -20.72 -4.45
N VAL A 462 4.01 -20.20 -4.17
CA VAL A 462 4.21 -18.85 -3.63
C VAL A 462 4.10 -17.89 -4.81
N THR A 463 3.11 -17.01 -4.79
CA THR A 463 2.76 -16.17 -5.95
C THR A 463 2.35 -14.78 -5.51
N GLY A 464 3.08 -13.76 -5.98
CA GLY A 464 2.62 -12.38 -5.89
C GLY A 464 1.36 -12.11 -6.70
N GLU A 465 0.88 -10.86 -6.63
CA GLU A 465 -0.26 -10.36 -7.43
C GLU A 465 -0.05 -10.57 -8.95
N MET A 466 1.21 -10.62 -9.38
CA MET A 466 1.72 -10.72 -10.76
C MET A 466 1.21 -11.90 -11.60
N LEU A 467 0.89 -13.05 -11.00
CA LEU A 467 0.71 -14.30 -11.76
C LEU A 467 -0.75 -14.55 -12.18
N ASP A 468 -0.97 -14.91 -13.44
CA ASP A 468 -2.30 -15.25 -13.96
C ASP A 468 -2.77 -16.69 -13.61
N GLY A 469 -4.06 -16.96 -13.81
CA GLY A 469 -4.68 -18.26 -13.48
C GLY A 469 -4.24 -19.44 -14.36
N HIS A 470 -3.51 -19.23 -15.45
CA HIS A 470 -2.85 -20.27 -16.24
C HIS A 470 -1.43 -20.53 -15.69
N MET A 471 -0.61 -19.49 -15.50
CA MET A 471 0.72 -19.60 -14.93
C MET A 471 0.71 -20.26 -13.54
N ARG A 472 -0.24 -19.88 -12.66
CA ARG A 472 -0.41 -20.52 -11.33
C ARG A 472 -0.66 -22.03 -11.42
N ARG A 473 -1.36 -22.49 -12.47
CA ARG A 473 -1.60 -23.94 -12.72
C ARG A 473 -0.35 -24.65 -13.26
N LEU A 474 0.42 -24.01 -14.13
CA LEU A 474 1.69 -24.56 -14.62
C LEU A 474 2.69 -24.75 -13.48
N VAL A 475 2.90 -23.71 -12.65
CA VAL A 475 3.81 -23.78 -11.49
C VAL A 475 3.33 -24.85 -10.50
N ARG A 476 2.03 -24.87 -10.14
CA ARG A 476 1.48 -25.91 -9.26
C ARG A 476 1.78 -27.31 -9.77
N ARG A 477 1.41 -27.63 -11.02
CA ARG A 477 1.62 -28.96 -11.62
C ARG A 477 3.10 -29.37 -11.61
N ARG A 478 4.02 -28.44 -11.88
CA ARG A 478 5.47 -28.73 -11.85
C ARG A 478 5.98 -29.05 -10.45
N LEU A 479 5.54 -28.29 -9.45
CA LEU A 479 5.93 -28.50 -8.04
C LEU A 479 5.26 -29.75 -7.43
N GLU A 480 4.01 -30.06 -7.82
CA GLU A 480 3.32 -31.32 -7.46
C GLU A 480 4.04 -32.54 -8.05
N SER A 481 4.48 -32.45 -9.31
CA SER A 481 5.32 -33.48 -9.93
C SER A 481 6.67 -33.61 -9.22
N TRP A 482 7.29 -32.49 -8.83
CA TRP A 482 8.57 -32.50 -8.11
C TRP A 482 8.46 -33.16 -6.74
N ILE A 483 7.48 -32.75 -5.90
CA ILE A 483 7.37 -33.32 -4.56
C ILE A 483 6.99 -34.80 -4.62
N THR A 484 6.18 -35.22 -5.59
CA THR A 484 5.89 -36.64 -5.86
C THR A 484 7.17 -37.41 -6.20
N ASN A 485 8.01 -36.88 -7.10
CA ASN A 485 9.31 -37.49 -7.45
C ASN A 485 10.30 -37.50 -6.27
N HIS A 486 10.34 -36.43 -5.47
CA HIS A 486 11.23 -36.30 -4.31
C HIS A 486 10.84 -37.27 -3.19
N ILE A 487 9.55 -37.36 -2.86
CA ILE A 487 9.01 -38.38 -1.95
C ILE A 487 9.30 -39.77 -2.52
N GLY A 488 9.02 -40.01 -3.81
CA GLY A 488 9.34 -41.27 -4.49
C GLY A 488 10.80 -41.68 -4.33
N LYS A 489 11.75 -40.77 -4.61
CA LYS A 489 13.21 -41.00 -4.49
C LYS A 489 13.66 -41.36 -3.07
N HIS A 490 12.99 -40.82 -2.04
CA HIS A 490 13.36 -41.04 -0.63
C HIS A 490 12.55 -42.11 0.10
N PHE A 491 11.33 -42.42 -0.35
CA PHE A 491 10.46 -43.48 0.16
C PHE A 491 10.40 -44.71 -0.76
N ALA A 492 11.14 -44.77 -1.88
CA ALA A 492 11.16 -45.90 -2.81
C ALA A 492 11.25 -47.28 -2.14
N PRO A 493 12.08 -47.53 -1.11
CA PRO A 493 12.10 -48.83 -0.43
C PRO A 493 10.74 -49.24 0.18
N LEU A 494 9.95 -48.26 0.64
CA LEU A 494 8.64 -48.45 1.26
C LEU A 494 7.51 -48.54 0.23
N LEU A 495 7.59 -47.77 -0.86
CA LEU A 495 6.63 -47.84 -1.98
C LEU A 495 6.79 -49.15 -2.76
N ASN A 496 8.03 -49.51 -3.13
CA ASN A 496 8.33 -50.77 -3.80
C ASN A 496 7.90 -52.00 -2.97
N ALA A 497 7.84 -51.89 -1.64
CA ALA A 497 7.36 -52.95 -0.76
C ALA A 497 5.82 -53.09 -0.72
N LEU A 498 5.09 -52.04 -1.12
CA LEU A 498 3.63 -52.05 -1.27
C LEU A 498 3.22 -52.62 -2.63
N ASP A 499 3.90 -52.17 -3.68
CA ASP A 499 3.65 -52.52 -5.09
C ASP A 499 4.12 -53.93 -5.46
N ALA A 500 4.92 -54.58 -4.59
CA ALA A 500 5.46 -55.91 -4.84
C ALA A 500 4.36 -56.99 -5.04
N PRO A 501 4.62 -58.00 -5.90
CA PRO A 501 3.75 -59.17 -6.06
C PRO A 501 3.93 -60.13 -4.87
N VAL A 502 3.33 -59.78 -3.74
CA VAL A 502 3.41 -60.51 -2.46
C VAL A 502 2.02 -60.87 -1.91
N SER A 503 2.00 -61.78 -0.92
CA SER A 503 0.79 -62.23 -0.25
C SER A 503 0.07 -61.10 0.53
N GLY A 504 -1.21 -61.32 0.81
CA GLY A 504 -2.04 -60.40 1.61
C GLY A 504 -1.41 -59.99 2.95
N PRO A 505 -0.93 -60.92 3.80
CA PRO A 505 -0.27 -60.59 5.06
C PRO A 505 0.99 -59.72 4.89
N VAL A 506 1.82 -59.96 3.87
CA VAL A 506 3.02 -59.16 3.58
C VAL A 506 2.65 -57.76 3.12
N ARG A 507 1.69 -57.62 2.19
CA ARG A 507 1.18 -56.32 1.73
C ARG A 507 0.52 -55.54 2.87
N GLY A 508 -0.20 -56.20 3.76
CA GLY A 508 -0.77 -55.59 4.97
C GLY A 508 0.30 -55.03 5.91
N ILE A 509 1.44 -55.73 6.10
CA ILE A 509 2.57 -55.22 6.87
C ILE A 509 3.25 -54.03 6.15
N ALA A 510 3.41 -54.08 4.82
CA ALA A 510 3.91 -52.93 4.05
C ALA A 510 3.00 -51.69 4.21
N PHE A 511 1.68 -51.87 4.19
CA PHE A 511 0.72 -50.80 4.44
C PHE A 511 0.81 -50.22 5.87
N ARG A 512 0.94 -51.06 6.90
CA ARG A 512 1.17 -50.59 8.29
C ARG A 512 2.49 -49.81 8.44
N LEU A 513 3.52 -50.19 7.68
CA LEU A 513 4.77 -49.43 7.62
C LEU A 513 4.62 -48.11 6.86
N LEU A 514 3.75 -48.04 5.84
CA LEU A 514 3.41 -46.82 5.11
C LEU A 514 2.72 -45.79 6.03
N GLU A 515 1.71 -46.23 6.78
CA GLU A 515 1.02 -45.40 7.80
C GLU A 515 2.00 -44.86 8.85
N GLY A 516 2.94 -45.70 9.30
CA GLY A 516 4.00 -45.34 10.25
C GLY A 516 5.24 -44.66 9.64
N LEU A 517 5.20 -44.29 8.35
CA LEU A 517 6.30 -43.66 7.59
C LEU A 517 7.63 -44.45 7.59
N GLY A 518 7.60 -45.75 7.88
CA GLY A 518 8.76 -46.65 7.88
C GLY A 518 8.89 -47.60 9.08
N ASN A 519 8.04 -47.45 10.12
CA ASN A 519 8.01 -48.35 11.28
C ASN A 519 6.65 -48.35 12.02
N THR A 520 6.30 -49.48 12.64
CA THR A 520 5.09 -49.67 13.47
C THR A 520 5.41 -50.60 14.64
N GLU A 521 4.69 -50.50 15.76
CA GLU A 521 4.82 -51.48 16.85
C GLU A 521 4.37 -52.87 16.38
N ARG A 522 5.14 -53.91 16.70
CA ARG A 522 4.83 -55.32 16.38
C ARG A 522 3.45 -55.74 16.88
N ARG A 523 3.00 -55.16 18.00
CA ARG A 523 1.65 -55.38 18.58
C ARG A 523 0.53 -54.98 17.63
N GLN A 524 0.67 -53.88 16.88
CA GLN A 524 -0.34 -53.36 15.95
C GLN A 524 -0.52 -54.26 14.71
N SER A 525 0.45 -55.13 14.43
CA SER A 525 0.45 -56.09 13.32
C SER A 525 0.37 -57.56 13.78
N ALA A 526 -0.03 -57.82 15.03
CA ALA A 526 0.10 -59.15 15.65
C ALA A 526 -0.62 -60.28 14.88
N GLU A 527 -1.83 -60.04 14.38
CA GLU A 527 -2.58 -61.04 13.60
C GLU A 527 -1.95 -61.30 12.23
N LEU A 528 -1.56 -60.24 11.51
CA LEU A 528 -0.84 -60.36 10.23
C LEU A 528 0.45 -61.19 10.40
N ILE A 529 1.18 -60.99 11.50
CA ILE A 529 2.41 -61.72 11.83
C ILE A 529 2.14 -63.21 12.09
N ARG A 530 1.00 -63.57 12.71
CA ARG A 530 0.60 -64.98 12.91
C ARG A 530 0.30 -65.67 11.59
N MET A 531 -0.20 -64.93 10.59
CA MET A 531 -0.54 -65.45 9.27
C MET A 531 0.66 -65.59 8.31
N LEU A 532 1.87 -65.14 8.69
CA LEU A 532 3.06 -65.25 7.84
C LEU A 532 3.60 -66.68 7.77
N SER A 533 3.67 -67.24 6.56
CA SER A 533 4.49 -68.41 6.25
C SER A 533 6.00 -68.10 6.30
N ASP A 534 6.85 -69.11 6.17
CA ASP A 534 8.30 -68.89 6.08
C ASP A 534 8.74 -68.25 4.75
N GLU A 535 7.98 -68.43 3.66
CA GLU A 535 8.25 -67.72 2.40
C GLU A 535 7.83 -66.24 2.48
N ASP A 536 6.78 -65.91 3.24
CA ASP A 536 6.42 -64.52 3.56
C ASP A 536 7.53 -63.84 4.38
N ARG A 537 8.14 -64.55 5.33
CA ARG A 537 9.26 -64.04 6.15
C ARG A 537 10.50 -63.77 5.29
N LYS A 538 10.83 -64.65 4.33
CA LYS A 538 11.87 -64.40 3.32
C LYS A 538 11.51 -63.22 2.40
N SER A 539 10.24 -63.06 2.04
CA SER A 539 9.75 -61.96 1.20
C SER A 539 9.89 -60.61 1.89
N LEU A 540 9.47 -60.50 3.15
CA LEU A 540 9.70 -59.31 3.98
C LEU A 540 11.19 -58.96 4.08
N ALA A 541 12.06 -59.97 4.28
CA ALA A 541 13.50 -59.76 4.34
C ALA A 541 14.10 -59.27 2.99
N ARG A 542 13.63 -59.81 1.85
CA ARG A 542 13.99 -59.33 0.50
C ARG A 542 13.55 -57.88 0.25
N LEU A 543 12.37 -57.49 0.76
CA LEU A 543 11.87 -56.11 0.75
C LEU A 543 12.55 -55.20 1.78
N GLY A 544 13.59 -55.66 2.49
CA GLY A 544 14.32 -54.88 3.49
C GLY A 544 13.55 -54.63 4.80
N ILE A 545 12.38 -55.25 4.99
CA ILE A 545 11.57 -55.14 6.21
C ILE A 545 12.14 -56.05 7.29
N ARG A 546 12.37 -55.50 8.48
CA ARG A 546 12.87 -56.22 9.65
C ARG A 546 11.74 -56.50 10.65
N LEU A 547 11.49 -57.79 10.89
CA LEU A 547 10.56 -58.28 11.91
C LEU A 547 11.19 -58.25 13.32
N GLY A 548 11.40 -57.05 13.87
CA GLY A 548 11.89 -56.86 15.23
C GLY A 548 10.93 -57.42 16.30
N GLN A 549 11.40 -57.55 17.55
CA GLN A 549 10.61 -58.07 18.67
C GLN A 549 9.56 -57.08 19.14
N ILE A 550 9.88 -55.79 19.15
CA ILE A 550 9.05 -54.69 19.63
C ILE A 550 8.39 -53.97 18.45
N ASN A 551 9.13 -53.80 17.35
CA ASN A 551 8.74 -53.03 16.17
C ASN A 551 8.92 -53.80 14.88
N LEU A 552 8.08 -53.52 13.89
CA LEU A 552 8.37 -53.76 12.49
C LEU A 552 8.98 -52.47 11.92
N PHE A 553 10.08 -52.56 11.16
CA PHE A 553 10.73 -51.38 10.62
C PHE A 553 11.54 -51.67 9.35
N MET A 554 11.81 -50.61 8.59
CA MET A 554 12.66 -50.66 7.40
C MET A 554 13.93 -49.82 7.63
N PRO A 555 15.14 -50.42 7.73
CA PRO A 555 16.37 -49.68 8.05
C PRO A 555 16.72 -48.55 7.08
N ALA A 556 16.29 -48.63 5.83
CA ALA A 556 16.45 -47.55 4.86
C ALA A 556 15.74 -46.25 5.30
N MET A 557 14.57 -46.37 5.95
CA MET A 557 13.75 -45.27 6.46
C MET A 557 14.27 -44.68 7.78
N LEU A 558 15.40 -45.17 8.29
CA LEU A 558 16.12 -44.65 9.45
C LEU A 558 17.43 -43.94 9.07
N LYS A 559 17.71 -43.76 7.77
CA LYS A 559 18.80 -42.90 7.29
C LYS A 559 18.43 -41.41 7.46
N ALA A 560 19.43 -40.54 7.62
CA ALA A 560 19.22 -39.13 7.94
C ALA A 560 18.31 -38.36 6.95
N ARG A 561 18.49 -38.52 5.64
CA ARG A 561 17.63 -37.87 4.61
C ARG A 561 16.17 -38.32 4.71
N PRO A 562 15.83 -39.63 4.72
CA PRO A 562 14.49 -40.10 5.04
C PRO A 562 13.93 -39.59 6.38
N ILE A 563 14.70 -39.60 7.49
CA ILE A 563 14.22 -39.07 8.78
C ILE A 563 13.85 -37.59 8.70
N ALA A 564 14.64 -36.76 7.99
CA ALA A 564 14.35 -35.34 7.81
C ALA A 564 13.05 -35.12 7.02
N LEU A 565 12.88 -35.82 5.89
CA LEU A 565 11.67 -35.73 5.08
C LEU A 565 10.43 -36.29 5.82
N ARG A 566 10.58 -37.38 6.58
CA ARG A 566 9.53 -37.93 7.45
C ARG A 566 9.03 -36.89 8.46
N ALA A 567 9.94 -36.15 9.09
CA ALA A 567 9.60 -35.08 10.04
C ALA A 567 8.82 -33.94 9.35
N GLN A 568 9.31 -33.46 8.20
CA GLN A 568 8.66 -32.41 7.41
C GLN A 568 7.23 -32.84 6.98
N LEU A 569 7.09 -34.02 6.37
CA LEU A 569 5.79 -34.53 5.90
C LEU A 569 4.79 -34.77 7.04
N TRP A 570 5.25 -35.33 8.16
CA TRP A 570 4.42 -35.50 9.35
C TRP A 570 3.99 -34.14 9.93
N GLY A 571 4.91 -33.18 10.00
CA GLY A 571 4.64 -31.81 10.48
C GLY A 571 3.63 -31.07 9.61
N VAL A 572 3.78 -31.14 8.28
CA VAL A 572 2.81 -30.61 7.32
C VAL A 572 1.43 -31.24 7.53
N HIS A 573 1.35 -32.58 7.63
CA HIS A 573 0.08 -33.29 7.78
C HIS A 573 -0.65 -32.94 9.09
N HIS A 574 0.08 -32.89 10.21
CA HIS A 574 -0.48 -32.64 11.54
C HIS A 574 -0.45 -31.15 11.94
N LYS A 575 -0.06 -30.25 11.03
CA LYS A 575 0.10 -28.80 11.27
C LYS A 575 1.02 -28.48 12.46
N SER A 576 2.08 -29.27 12.64
CA SER A 576 3.06 -29.13 13.73
C SER A 576 4.38 -28.54 13.24
N GLY A 577 5.00 -27.69 14.05
CA GLY A 577 6.28 -27.03 13.78
C GLY A 577 7.52 -27.76 14.26
N HIS A 578 7.43 -29.02 14.70
CA HIS A 578 8.61 -29.77 15.17
C HIS A 578 9.54 -30.14 14.01
N GLY A 579 10.76 -29.60 14.02
CA GLY A 579 11.82 -29.92 13.06
C GLY A 579 12.41 -31.32 13.28
N ALA A 580 13.12 -31.81 12.27
CA ALA A 580 13.76 -33.13 12.28
C ALA A 580 14.75 -33.31 13.45
N PRO A 581 14.90 -34.54 14.00
CA PRO A 581 15.88 -34.81 15.04
C PRO A 581 17.32 -34.73 14.48
N PRO A 582 18.33 -34.39 15.30
CA PRO A 582 19.71 -34.25 14.84
C PRO A 582 20.24 -35.52 14.13
N PRO A 583 20.94 -35.40 12.98
CA PRO A 583 21.47 -36.54 12.25
C PRO A 583 22.32 -37.48 13.12
N GLY A 584 22.13 -38.79 12.94
CA GLY A 584 22.88 -39.83 13.66
C GLY A 584 22.44 -40.10 15.10
N ARG A 585 21.71 -39.17 15.75
CA ARG A 585 21.25 -39.29 17.15
C ARG A 585 20.52 -40.62 17.39
N VAL A 586 20.78 -41.24 18.55
CA VAL A 586 20.19 -42.54 18.93
C VAL A 586 19.02 -42.42 19.91
N SER A 587 18.98 -41.33 20.69
CA SER A 587 17.98 -41.05 21.71
C SER A 587 17.66 -39.56 21.83
N LEU A 588 16.41 -39.27 22.23
CA LEU A 588 15.83 -37.94 22.40
C LEU A 588 15.07 -37.90 23.74
N PRO A 589 15.08 -36.81 24.51
CA PRO A 589 14.22 -36.67 25.69
C PRO A 589 12.74 -36.55 25.27
N VAL A 590 11.84 -37.20 26.02
CA VAL A 590 10.39 -37.11 25.80
C VAL A 590 9.85 -35.84 26.44
N SER A 591 9.66 -34.78 25.64
CA SER A 591 9.02 -33.55 26.07
C SER A 591 7.50 -33.66 26.05
N ALA A 592 6.83 -33.08 27.06
CA ALA A 592 5.37 -32.94 27.09
C ALA A 592 4.83 -32.04 25.96
N ASN A 593 5.65 -31.12 25.43
CA ASN A 593 5.27 -30.18 24.37
C ASN A 593 5.37 -30.79 22.95
N VAL A 594 5.64 -32.09 22.84
CA VAL A 594 5.79 -32.82 21.57
C VAL A 594 4.78 -33.98 21.53
N PRO A 595 3.84 -34.02 20.56
CA PRO A 595 2.84 -35.07 20.46
C PRO A 595 3.47 -36.47 20.40
N LYS A 596 2.92 -37.43 21.15
CA LYS A 596 3.48 -38.80 21.23
C LYS A 596 3.57 -39.50 19.87
N SER A 597 2.75 -39.12 18.89
CA SER A 597 2.77 -39.61 17.51
C SER A 597 3.94 -39.07 16.66
N TYR A 598 4.64 -38.02 17.10
CA TYR A 598 5.84 -37.51 16.44
C TYR A 598 6.98 -38.54 16.43
N TYR A 599 7.34 -39.08 17.60
CA TYR A 599 8.52 -39.94 17.74
C TYR A 599 8.45 -41.17 16.80
N PRO A 600 7.34 -41.95 16.74
CA PRO A 600 7.24 -43.07 15.80
C PRO A 600 7.31 -42.61 14.35
N ALA A 601 6.71 -41.47 14.01
CA ALA A 601 6.73 -40.92 12.66
C ALA A 601 8.14 -40.51 12.19
N VAL A 602 9.07 -40.17 13.10
CA VAL A 602 10.49 -39.89 12.78
C VAL A 602 11.46 -41.06 13.08
N GLY A 603 10.95 -42.23 13.47
CA GLY A 603 11.76 -43.45 13.62
C GLY A 603 12.23 -43.80 15.03
N TYR A 604 11.57 -43.25 16.06
CA TYR A 604 11.91 -43.44 17.48
C TYR A 604 10.69 -43.95 18.26
N GLN A 605 10.88 -44.86 19.21
CA GLN A 605 9.81 -45.31 20.09
C GLN A 605 10.01 -44.70 21.48
N THR A 606 8.95 -44.24 22.15
CA THR A 606 9.01 -43.73 23.53
C THR A 606 9.15 -44.88 24.53
N VAL A 607 10.18 -44.83 25.38
CA VAL A 607 10.56 -45.86 26.35
C VAL A 607 11.07 -45.16 27.63
N GLY A 608 10.25 -45.11 28.68
CA GLY A 608 10.52 -44.29 29.87
C GLY A 608 10.52 -42.78 29.54
N SER A 609 11.52 -42.06 30.05
CA SER A 609 11.75 -40.62 29.80
C SER A 609 12.38 -40.32 28.43
N LEU A 610 12.84 -41.35 27.71
CA LEU A 610 13.55 -41.21 26.43
C LEU A 610 12.74 -41.78 25.26
N ALA A 611 12.99 -41.26 24.06
CA ALA A 611 12.58 -41.87 22.81
C ALA A 611 13.83 -42.40 22.10
N VAL A 612 13.87 -43.72 21.85
CA VAL A 612 15.05 -44.42 21.32
C VAL A 612 14.78 -44.85 19.88
N ARG A 613 15.76 -44.64 18.99
CA ARG A 613 15.64 -44.96 17.56
C ARG A 613 15.42 -46.47 17.36
N VAL A 614 14.52 -46.86 16.46
CA VAL A 614 13.98 -48.24 16.44
C VAL A 614 15.05 -49.31 16.19
N ASP A 615 16.07 -49.04 15.36
CA ASP A 615 17.19 -49.97 15.14
C ASP A 615 18.14 -50.13 16.34
N ILE A 616 18.18 -49.14 17.23
CA ILE A 616 18.93 -49.16 18.49
C ILE A 616 18.13 -49.94 19.53
N LEU A 617 16.83 -49.64 19.65
CA LEU A 617 15.94 -50.29 20.61
C LEU A 617 15.82 -51.80 20.37
N GLU A 618 15.78 -52.23 19.11
CA GLU A 618 15.77 -53.67 18.76
C GLU A 618 17.09 -54.37 19.09
N ARG A 619 18.23 -53.70 18.91
CA ARG A 619 19.55 -54.22 19.30
C ARG A 619 19.67 -54.32 20.82
N LEU A 620 19.23 -53.29 21.55
CA LEU A 620 19.17 -53.28 23.01
C LEU A 620 18.28 -54.42 23.53
N ALA A 621 17.07 -54.57 22.99
CA ALA A 621 16.15 -55.66 23.35
C ALA A 621 16.66 -57.06 22.98
N ALA A 622 17.50 -57.19 21.95
CA ALA A 622 18.21 -58.44 21.66
C ALA A 622 19.28 -58.74 22.73
N SER A 623 20.10 -57.75 23.12
CA SER A 623 21.13 -57.93 24.16
C SER A 623 20.53 -58.20 25.55
N LEU A 624 19.57 -57.40 26.00
CA LEU A 624 18.88 -57.59 27.29
C LEU A 624 18.23 -58.97 27.43
N ARG A 625 17.74 -59.57 26.32
CA ARG A 625 17.27 -60.97 26.30
C ARG A 625 18.39 -62.00 26.44
N HIS A 626 19.58 -61.73 25.90
CA HIS A 626 20.75 -62.61 26.05
C HIS A 626 21.23 -62.63 27.50
N HIS A 627 21.30 -61.46 28.16
CA HIS A 627 21.62 -61.36 29.58
C HIS A 627 20.54 -62.04 30.44
N ALA A 628 19.25 -61.75 30.23
CA ALA A 628 18.14 -62.38 30.96
C ALA A 628 17.85 -63.86 30.60
N ARG A 629 18.57 -64.42 29.63
CA ARG A 629 18.64 -65.87 29.41
C ARG A 629 19.63 -66.54 30.38
N ARG A 630 20.73 -65.86 30.71
CA ARG A 630 21.80 -66.34 31.61
C ARG A 630 21.42 -66.22 33.10
N GLY A 631 20.65 -65.21 33.49
CA GLY A 631 20.16 -65.05 34.87
C GLY A 631 19.56 -63.67 35.14
N PRO A 632 19.40 -63.27 36.41
CA PRO A 632 19.38 -61.86 36.79
C PRO A 632 20.67 -61.18 36.32
N PHE A 633 20.61 -59.95 35.84
CA PHE A 633 21.77 -59.22 35.32
C PHE A 633 21.77 -57.77 35.80
N SER A 634 22.94 -57.19 36.00
CA SER A 634 23.10 -55.74 36.13
C SER A 634 23.34 -55.15 34.73
N PRO A 635 22.84 -53.94 34.42
CA PRO A 635 23.27 -53.20 33.24
C PRO A 635 24.78 -52.93 33.30
N ASP A 636 25.46 -53.13 32.18
CA ASP A 636 26.85 -52.75 31.97
C ASP A 636 26.93 -51.39 31.21
N PRO A 637 28.09 -50.71 31.22
CA PRO A 637 28.24 -49.44 30.51
C PRO A 637 28.02 -49.52 28.99
N GLU A 638 28.19 -50.69 28.37
CA GLU A 638 27.95 -50.90 26.95
C GLU A 638 26.45 -50.81 26.62
N LEU A 639 25.60 -51.47 27.41
CA LEU A 639 24.14 -51.39 27.32
C LEU A 639 23.61 -49.96 27.47
N LEU A 640 24.17 -49.15 28.37
CA LEU A 640 23.80 -47.73 28.52
C LEU A 640 24.28 -46.90 27.32
N SER A 641 25.51 -47.13 26.87
CA SER A 641 26.12 -46.44 25.73
C SER A 641 25.37 -46.66 24.42
N LEU A 642 24.85 -47.87 24.18
CA LEU A 642 24.05 -48.20 22.98
C LEU A 642 22.88 -47.23 22.74
N CYS A 643 22.20 -46.79 23.80
CA CYS A 643 21.12 -45.81 23.72
C CYS A 643 21.52 -44.39 24.20
N GLY A 644 22.77 -44.17 24.61
CA GLY A 644 23.25 -42.88 25.13
C GLY A 644 22.42 -42.34 26.29
N ALA A 645 22.03 -43.22 27.22
CA ALA A 645 21.14 -42.91 28.34
C ALA A 645 21.91 -42.88 29.68
N GLN A 646 21.50 -42.01 30.60
CA GLN A 646 22.02 -42.00 31.97
C GLN A 646 21.47 -43.19 32.78
N PRO A 647 22.13 -43.61 33.89
CA PRO A 647 21.70 -44.76 34.68
C PRO A 647 20.24 -44.71 35.14
N ASP A 648 19.75 -43.54 35.57
CA ASP A 648 18.38 -43.35 36.04
C ASP A 648 17.35 -43.44 34.90
N GLU A 649 17.69 -42.91 33.72
CA GLU A 649 16.87 -43.02 32.51
C GLU A 649 16.79 -44.49 32.03
N PHE A 650 17.90 -45.22 32.15
CA PHE A 650 17.99 -46.62 31.75
C PHE A 650 17.09 -47.53 32.59
N ALA A 651 16.87 -47.23 33.87
CA ALA A 651 15.89 -47.93 34.71
C ALA A 651 14.46 -47.79 34.15
N GLY A 652 14.10 -46.59 33.67
CA GLY A 652 12.83 -46.32 32.98
C GLY A 652 12.69 -47.04 31.63
N ILE A 653 13.80 -47.22 30.91
CA ILE A 653 13.85 -48.06 29.70
C ILE A 653 13.57 -49.53 30.05
N LEU A 654 14.17 -50.05 31.14
CA LEU A 654 14.04 -51.45 31.54
C LEU A 654 12.61 -51.84 31.94
N ASP A 655 11.91 -51.09 32.79
CA ASP A 655 10.52 -51.43 33.16
C ASP A 655 9.56 -51.31 31.97
N SER A 656 9.75 -50.30 31.11
CA SER A 656 9.00 -50.15 29.85
C SER A 656 9.19 -51.36 28.91
N LEU A 657 10.35 -52.02 28.97
CA LEU A 657 10.65 -53.25 28.24
C LEU A 657 10.27 -54.54 29.01
N GLY A 658 9.64 -54.42 30.19
CA GLY A 658 9.16 -55.55 30.98
C GLY A 658 10.20 -56.19 31.90
N TYR A 659 11.32 -55.52 32.18
CA TYR A 659 12.36 -55.94 33.12
C TYR A 659 12.23 -55.20 34.45
N ARG A 660 12.21 -55.94 35.55
CA ARG A 660 12.09 -55.37 36.90
C ARG A 660 13.23 -55.80 37.80
N LEU A 661 13.49 -55.00 38.83
CA LEU A 661 14.44 -55.32 39.90
C LEU A 661 14.08 -56.67 40.55
N SER A 662 15.11 -57.46 40.81
CA SER A 662 15.01 -58.80 41.39
C SER A 662 14.74 -58.71 42.89
N GLU A 663 13.95 -59.65 43.43
CA GLU A 663 13.81 -59.87 44.88
C GLU A 663 15.17 -60.18 45.55
N MET A 664 16.19 -60.62 44.78
CA MET A 664 17.56 -60.81 45.25
C MET A 664 18.28 -59.49 45.56
N SER A 665 18.01 -58.41 44.82
CA SER A 665 18.64 -57.09 45.05
C SER A 665 18.30 -56.54 46.45
N ASN A 666 17.08 -56.83 46.94
CA ASN A 666 16.65 -56.42 48.28
C ASN A 666 17.29 -57.26 49.39
N ARG A 667 17.87 -58.44 49.10
CA ARG A 667 18.65 -59.22 50.08
C ARG A 667 20.08 -58.70 50.24
N SER A 668 20.54 -57.82 49.35
CA SER A 668 21.87 -57.19 49.40
C SER A 668 21.87 -55.82 50.12
N GLN A 669 20.87 -55.53 50.95
CA GLN A 669 20.87 -54.31 51.77
C GLN A 669 21.85 -54.41 52.97
N ASP A 670 22.04 -55.62 53.54
CA ASP A 670 23.05 -55.88 54.56
C ASP A 670 24.41 -56.26 53.96
N LYS A 671 25.19 -55.24 53.53
CA LYS A 671 26.63 -55.04 53.84
C LYS A 671 27.33 -54.08 52.86
N THR A 672 27.93 -53.05 53.44
CA THR A 672 29.10 -52.26 52.94
C THR A 672 28.98 -51.49 51.61
N GLU A 673 29.71 -50.39 51.53
CA GLU A 673 29.64 -49.43 50.42
C GLU A 673 30.75 -49.67 49.37
N SER A 674 30.39 -50.31 48.26
CA SER A 674 30.95 -50.04 46.92
C SER A 674 30.21 -50.89 45.88
N GLY A 675 29.74 -50.27 44.79
CA GLY A 675 29.21 -50.98 43.62
C GLY A 675 27.93 -51.81 43.85
N LYS A 676 26.84 -51.21 44.35
CA LYS A 676 25.51 -51.86 44.43
C LYS A 676 25.00 -52.20 43.02
N SER A 677 25.23 -53.44 42.57
CA SER A 677 24.77 -53.95 41.27
C SER A 677 23.27 -54.26 41.29
N LEU A 678 22.47 -53.38 40.68
CA LEU A 678 21.02 -53.54 40.57
C LEU A 678 20.67 -54.67 39.59
N LEU A 679 20.18 -55.80 40.11
CA LEU A 679 19.89 -56.99 39.30
C LEU A 679 18.46 -56.97 38.74
N TYR A 680 18.32 -57.06 37.41
CA TYR A 680 17.04 -57.07 36.70
C TYR A 680 16.65 -58.45 36.17
N VAL A 681 15.35 -58.73 36.12
CA VAL A 681 14.75 -59.98 35.63
C VAL A 681 13.54 -59.66 34.74
N HIS A 682 13.39 -60.37 33.62
CA HIS A 682 12.23 -60.21 32.73
C HIS A 682 10.96 -60.82 33.33
N THR A 683 9.89 -60.04 33.42
CA THR A 683 8.63 -60.38 34.11
C THR A 683 7.94 -61.65 33.61
N SER A 684 8.15 -62.04 32.34
CA SER A 684 7.55 -63.26 31.76
C SER A 684 8.13 -64.60 32.28
N LYS A 685 9.04 -64.58 33.26
CA LYS A 685 9.74 -65.75 33.81
C LYS A 685 9.43 -66.05 35.28
N ARG A 686 8.28 -65.64 35.85
CA ARG A 686 7.89 -66.15 37.19
C ARG A 686 7.59 -67.66 37.10
N SER A 687 8.35 -68.43 37.88
CA SER A 687 8.55 -69.87 37.66
C SER A 687 7.31 -70.74 37.89
N LYS A 688 7.14 -71.80 37.08
CA LYS A 688 6.20 -72.90 37.33
C LYS A 688 6.69 -73.73 38.54
N ARG A 689 6.30 -73.38 39.77
CA ARG A 689 6.48 -74.23 40.96
C ARG A 689 5.25 -74.27 41.87
N LYS A 690 4.71 -75.48 42.06
CA LYS A 690 3.76 -75.93 43.09
C LYS A 690 2.61 -74.97 43.48
N LYS A 691 1.45 -75.10 42.82
CA LYS A 691 0.14 -74.89 43.49
C LYS A 691 -0.30 -76.19 44.17
N LYS A 692 -0.41 -76.21 45.50
CA LYS A 692 -1.05 -77.30 46.28
C LYS A 692 -2.54 -76.95 46.50
N LYS A 693 -3.35 -77.95 46.89
CA LYS A 693 -4.83 -77.88 47.01
C LYS A 693 -5.36 -76.97 48.14
N LEU A 694 -6.69 -76.80 48.14
CA LEU A 694 -7.62 -76.30 49.19
C LEU A 694 -7.76 -74.75 49.17
N LYS A 695 -8.99 -74.20 49.03
CA LYS A 695 -10.21 -74.19 49.89
C LYS A 695 -10.04 -73.26 51.11
N ASP A 696 -11.05 -72.50 51.55
CA ASP A 696 -12.46 -72.41 51.14
C ASP A 696 -12.98 -70.95 51.23
N LYS A 697 -14.21 -70.70 50.76
CA LYS A 697 -15.28 -69.75 51.24
C LYS A 697 -14.90 -68.44 52.03
N ASN A 698 -15.65 -67.33 51.93
CA ASN A 698 -17.11 -67.20 51.72
C ASN A 698 -17.56 -65.75 51.37
N VAL A 699 -18.74 -65.59 50.73
CA VAL A 699 -19.82 -64.58 51.01
C VAL A 699 -19.42 -63.06 51.10
N LYS A 700 -20.02 -62.07 50.40
CA LYS A 700 -21.35 -61.85 49.72
C LYS A 700 -21.19 -60.64 48.71
N HIS A 701 -22.16 -60.05 47.97
CA HIS A 701 -23.62 -60.23 47.85
C HIS A 701 -24.24 -60.03 46.43
N ALA A 702 -24.57 -58.79 46.01
CA ALA A 702 -25.32 -58.35 44.81
C ALA A 702 -25.08 -56.82 44.61
N SER A 703 -25.49 -56.07 43.56
CA SER A 703 -26.18 -56.23 42.25
C SER A 703 -25.68 -55.07 41.32
N VAL A 704 -25.99 -54.83 40.02
CA VAL A 704 -27.19 -54.91 39.16
C VAL A 704 -26.79 -55.22 37.68
N SER A 705 -27.75 -55.42 36.78
CA SER A 705 -27.63 -55.88 35.39
C SER A 705 -27.34 -54.84 34.29
N ARG A 706 -26.84 -55.33 33.13
CA ARG A 706 -27.12 -55.01 31.70
C ARG A 706 -27.94 -53.72 31.40
N SER A 707 -27.68 -52.95 30.32
CA SER A 707 -27.54 -53.44 28.92
C SER A 707 -26.97 -52.43 27.88
N SER A 708 -26.68 -52.98 26.69
CA SER A 708 -26.31 -52.49 25.35
C SER A 708 -26.75 -51.10 24.79
N SER A 709 -25.89 -50.56 23.88
CA SER A 709 -26.19 -49.83 22.61
C SER A 709 -27.00 -48.50 22.66
N SER A 710 -27.01 -47.56 21.70
CA SER A 710 -26.34 -47.36 20.38
C SER A 710 -26.23 -45.84 20.08
N PRO A 711 -25.35 -45.31 19.20
CA PRO A 711 -25.12 -43.85 19.07
C PRO A 711 -26.20 -42.99 18.36
N PHE A 712 -27.47 -43.40 18.28
CA PHE A 712 -28.47 -42.78 17.40
C PHE A 712 -29.61 -42.00 18.09
N ASP A 713 -29.63 -41.89 19.42
CA ASP A 713 -30.73 -41.27 20.18
C ASP A 713 -30.87 -39.73 19.99
N ALA A 714 -29.97 -39.09 19.24
CA ALA A 714 -29.90 -37.64 19.05
C ALA A 714 -30.94 -37.04 18.08
N LEU A 715 -31.88 -37.84 17.54
CA LEU A 715 -32.87 -37.41 16.53
C LEU A 715 -34.32 -37.35 17.04
N GLN A 716 -34.60 -37.66 18.31
CA GLN A 716 -35.96 -37.80 18.82
C GLN A 716 -36.65 -36.49 19.26
N SER A 717 -36.07 -35.31 18.97
CA SER A 717 -36.51 -34.01 19.50
C SER A 717 -36.92 -32.96 18.44
N LEU A 718 -36.83 -33.28 17.13
CA LEU A 718 -37.25 -32.37 16.06
C LEU A 718 -38.75 -32.49 15.76
N ASN A 719 -39.55 -31.74 16.51
CA ASN A 719 -41.00 -31.68 16.35
C ASN A 719 -41.39 -30.50 15.43
N LEU A 720 -41.74 -30.79 14.18
CA LEU A 720 -42.17 -29.79 13.18
C LEU A 720 -43.65 -30.00 12.84
N SER A 721 -44.52 -29.14 13.36
CA SER A 721 -45.94 -29.12 13.04
C SER A 721 -46.44 -27.70 12.74
N THR A 722 -47.32 -27.63 11.73
CA THR A 722 -48.13 -26.48 11.30
C THR A 722 -47.45 -25.25 10.67
N LYS A 723 -47.86 -25.01 9.40
CA LYS A 723 -47.74 -23.79 8.56
C LYS A 723 -46.36 -23.50 7.96
#